data_AF-A0A2S9T4G6-F1
#
_entry.id   AF-A0A2S9T4G6-F1
#
_cell.length_a   1.000
_cell.length_b   1.000
_cell.length_c   1.000
_cell.angle_alpha   90.00
_cell.angle_beta   90.00
_cell.angle_gamma   90.00
#
_symmetry.space_group_name_H-M   'P 1'
#
loop_
_entity.id
_entity.type
_entity.pdbx_description
1 polymer ?
#
loop_
_entity_poly.entity_id
_entity_poly.type
_entity_poly.pdbx_seq_one_letter_code
_entity_poly.pdbx_strand_id
1 'polypeptide(L)'
;MQEFLSRENDTKLILFIHGITGSINTWNNEKTSFFFPKVLFEEFNEHSVYIFEYDSNKLSKSTEFMDIVKKLFYELNSISVNKYSEIIFIGHSMGGLIAKAFLIDNCHISITNKVNKLILLATPNNGNFFPKIISYLSKNPQFNYLKPIDENIFLQQLTNMWIEQYGINGKLENTIQCYCGYEKLKTYLKLLVPLGTVSSPCCSILKGFEKNHITISKPSNKDDEVYLWIKTNIETKLSKIEKLSKQALSKLYLEYINNLENKIAELENIVLQNFEFNNQDTSINKYIFLRNDYKRIINSYEKFNDISNNLIISEKNITKLFELIRNKNLDEALNLFSEEEIDNEISQHIEQKNILLQKIKIKIELYNIKGDFINVEKYFNKIFLIERNEKDLLEYANMNKYKAEFKIAEKIYLEIITSTKDDLIKAICLNNLGTMANSSYISYEKALQYLKDSYSLYKNLYKNSSSENFLVFYIETKANFLLFNMKLKLNHIHIINELSKLLQKLELLDNLSEDFLRLKFFILNNILTIYIDYEIMDNMRYLKEVIFDLEQIVQVFIENKLHLQKKYADYISLYYYNCGCFYGNIFKSNINNNVIFNLSLENFNKALKMRNILFPKIQENLQFIIKIKKSIGIIYADSMKYDKEAQIIFKEALKNINELILIYPDNKKMYLEEKIEIIISYLSVDKFNKQNLTEFKEAIECLDILNNINPNAYNISYCRLILMILPSLSDNKEYQLKLFEMAKEKIKFDESNFANKMRDNLDSFKQVIKF
;
A
#
# COMPACT_ATOMS: atom_id res chain seq x y z
N MET A 1 32.74 13.05 -26.91
CA MET A 1 31.57 12.67 -27.73
C MET A 1 31.21 13.88 -28.59
N GLN A 2 30.68 13.68 -29.80
CA GLN A 2 30.24 14.81 -30.63
C GLN A 2 28.86 15.28 -30.17
N GLU A 3 28.68 16.59 -30.05
CA GLU A 3 27.41 17.24 -29.69
C GLU A 3 26.39 17.20 -30.83
N PHE A 4 26.86 17.02 -32.07
CA PHE A 4 26.02 16.97 -33.26
C PHE A 4 26.39 15.78 -34.15
N LEU A 5 25.40 14.95 -34.46
CA LEU A 5 25.50 13.80 -35.36
C LEU A 5 24.58 14.07 -36.56
N SER A 6 25.13 14.16 -37.77
CA SER A 6 24.36 14.48 -38.97
C SER A 6 24.89 13.80 -40.23
N ARG A 7 24.01 13.54 -41.19
CA ARG A 7 24.30 13.10 -42.56
C ARG A 7 23.83 14.17 -43.54
N GLU A 8 24.37 14.17 -44.77
CA GLU A 8 23.99 15.17 -45.79
C GLU A 8 22.49 15.14 -46.13
N ASN A 9 21.91 13.94 -46.21
CA ASN A 9 20.51 13.73 -46.61
C ASN A 9 19.52 13.74 -45.44
N ASP A 10 19.95 14.07 -44.23
CA ASP A 10 19.04 14.13 -43.08
C ASP A 10 18.09 15.32 -43.22
N THR A 11 16.79 15.03 -43.15
CA THR A 11 15.72 16.04 -43.30
C THR A 11 14.97 16.29 -41.99
N LYS A 12 15.33 15.60 -40.90
CA LYS A 12 14.71 15.70 -39.57
C LYS A 12 15.76 15.87 -38.47
N LEU A 13 15.35 16.43 -37.34
CA LEU A 13 16.23 16.69 -36.19
C LEU A 13 15.64 16.14 -34.88
N ILE A 14 16.45 15.41 -34.11
CA ILE A 14 16.17 15.04 -32.73
C ILE A 14 17.08 15.88 -31.82
N LEU A 15 16.47 16.64 -30.91
CA LEU A 15 17.15 17.55 -30.00
C LEU A 15 17.08 17.04 -28.57
N PHE A 16 18.23 16.83 -27.94
CA PHE A 16 18.37 16.43 -26.54
C PHE A 16 18.72 17.63 -25.65
N ILE A 17 17.98 17.80 -24.54
CA ILE A 17 18.19 18.89 -23.57
C ILE A 17 18.28 18.30 -22.16
N HIS A 18 19.46 18.37 -21.54
CA HIS A 18 19.71 17.76 -20.23
C HIS A 18 19.10 18.59 -19.08
N GLY A 19 19.02 17.98 -17.88
CA GLY A 19 18.52 18.60 -16.66
C GLY A 19 19.56 19.41 -15.88
N ILE A 20 19.17 19.84 -14.67
CA ILE A 20 20.06 20.54 -13.74
C ILE A 20 21.21 19.64 -13.29
N THR A 21 22.41 20.20 -13.15
CA THR A 21 23.68 19.48 -12.90
C THR A 21 24.06 18.45 -13.98
N GLY A 22 23.35 18.42 -15.10
CA GLY A 22 23.57 17.50 -16.22
C GLY A 22 24.60 17.97 -17.24
N SER A 23 24.88 17.10 -18.21
CA SER A 23 25.72 17.34 -19.40
C SER A 23 25.41 16.28 -20.46
N ILE A 24 26.24 16.11 -21.49
CA ILE A 24 26.17 14.97 -22.42
C ILE A 24 26.13 13.60 -21.69
N ASN A 25 26.71 13.50 -20.50
CA ASN A 25 26.68 12.29 -19.66
C ASN A 25 25.29 11.94 -19.13
N THR A 26 24.32 12.87 -19.17
CA THR A 26 22.91 12.61 -18.84
C THR A 26 22.32 11.49 -19.69
N TRP A 27 22.84 11.31 -20.91
CA TRP A 27 22.34 10.35 -21.90
C TRP A 27 23.22 9.10 -22.04
N ASN A 28 24.26 8.98 -21.20
CA ASN A 28 25.18 7.86 -21.21
C ASN A 28 24.93 6.95 -20.01
N ASN A 29 24.70 5.67 -20.27
CA ASN A 29 24.73 4.66 -19.22
C ASN A 29 26.17 4.21 -18.97
N GLU A 30 26.77 4.72 -17.89
CA GLU A 30 28.17 4.44 -17.54
C GLU A 30 28.47 2.95 -17.34
N LYS A 31 27.48 2.15 -16.92
CA LYS A 31 27.68 0.70 -16.68
C LYS A 31 27.77 -0.09 -17.96
N THR A 32 26.98 0.26 -18.97
CA THR A 32 26.90 -0.48 -20.24
C THR A 32 27.58 0.25 -21.40
N SER A 33 28.05 1.49 -21.17
CA SER A 33 28.52 2.42 -22.21
C SER A 33 27.46 2.69 -23.29
N PHE A 34 26.18 2.46 -22.99
CA PHE A 34 25.10 2.70 -23.92
C PHE A 34 24.83 4.21 -24.01
N PHE A 35 25.24 4.79 -25.14
CA PHE A 35 25.06 6.21 -25.40
C PHE A 35 23.84 6.45 -26.27
N PHE A 36 22.75 6.83 -25.61
CA PHE A 36 21.42 6.88 -26.17
C PHE A 36 21.30 7.71 -27.48
N PRO A 37 21.85 8.94 -27.59
CA PRO A 37 21.68 9.77 -28.78
C PRO A 37 22.34 9.18 -30.03
N LYS A 38 23.51 8.53 -29.86
CA LYS A 38 24.21 7.86 -30.98
C LYS A 38 23.44 6.66 -31.50
N VAL A 39 22.85 5.88 -30.60
CA VAL A 39 22.08 4.69 -30.99
C VAL A 39 20.82 5.09 -31.76
N LEU A 40 20.13 6.17 -31.37
CA LEU A 40 19.03 6.71 -32.17
C LEU A 40 19.50 7.19 -33.55
N PHE A 41 20.60 7.94 -33.63
CA PHE A 41 21.16 8.37 -34.91
C PHE A 41 21.42 7.18 -35.83
N GLU A 42 22.01 6.10 -35.32
CA GLU A 42 22.28 4.88 -36.09
C GLU A 42 21.01 4.17 -36.59
N GLU A 43 19.92 4.17 -35.81
CA GLU A 43 18.67 3.49 -36.17
C GLU A 43 17.74 4.33 -37.05
N PHE A 44 17.72 5.65 -36.87
CA PHE A 44 16.83 6.55 -37.59
C PHE A 44 17.50 7.17 -38.80
N ASN A 45 17.31 6.53 -39.95
CA ASN A 45 17.65 7.15 -41.23
C ASN A 45 16.86 8.46 -41.40
N GLU A 46 17.49 9.49 -41.97
CA GLU A 46 16.97 10.85 -42.15
C GLU A 46 16.97 11.77 -40.91
N HIS A 47 17.38 11.29 -39.74
CA HIS A 47 17.41 12.09 -38.51
C HIS A 47 18.83 12.46 -38.12
N SER A 48 19.13 13.75 -38.08
CA SER A 48 20.26 14.26 -37.32
C SER A 48 19.92 14.29 -35.83
N VAL A 49 20.93 14.19 -34.98
CA VAL A 49 20.80 14.27 -33.52
C VAL A 49 21.67 15.39 -33.00
N TYR A 50 21.09 16.32 -32.25
CA TYR A 50 21.79 17.41 -31.57
C TYR A 50 21.61 17.31 -30.07
N ILE A 51 22.69 17.52 -29.33
CA ILE A 51 22.72 17.50 -27.87
C ILE A 51 23.06 18.91 -27.40
N PHE A 52 22.07 19.59 -26.82
CA PHE A 52 22.25 20.94 -26.29
C PHE A 52 22.93 20.89 -24.92
N GLU A 53 24.13 21.47 -24.83
CA GLU A 53 24.86 21.62 -23.57
C GLU A 53 24.73 23.04 -22.99
N TYR A 54 24.45 23.13 -21.70
CA TYR A 54 24.44 24.41 -20.97
C TYR A 54 24.94 24.25 -19.53
N ASP A 55 25.59 25.30 -19.01
CA ASP A 55 26.12 25.30 -17.65
C ASP A 55 25.00 25.57 -16.64
N SER A 56 24.39 24.48 -16.18
CA SER A 56 23.30 24.55 -15.22
C SER A 56 23.74 24.97 -13.81
N ASN A 57 25.04 24.94 -13.48
CA ASN A 57 25.57 25.27 -12.15
C ASN A 57 25.58 26.77 -11.84
N LYS A 58 25.37 27.61 -12.85
CA LYS A 58 25.31 29.07 -12.74
C LYS A 58 23.89 29.63 -12.62
N LEU A 59 22.86 28.77 -12.57
CA LEU A 59 21.48 29.23 -12.37
C LEU A 59 21.22 29.61 -10.91
N SER A 60 21.03 30.91 -10.68
CA SER A 60 20.64 31.56 -9.44
C SER A 60 19.38 32.43 -9.58
N LYS A 61 18.95 32.77 -10.81
CA LYS A 61 17.76 33.61 -11.10
C LYS A 61 17.02 33.22 -12.39
N SER A 62 15.76 33.62 -12.51
CA SER A 62 14.92 33.42 -13.71
C SER A 62 15.45 34.10 -14.98
N THR A 63 16.19 35.20 -14.85
CA THR A 63 16.87 35.86 -15.98
C THR A 63 17.90 34.94 -16.64
N GLU A 64 18.62 34.15 -15.84
CA GLU A 64 19.64 33.21 -16.33
C GLU A 64 18.99 31.98 -16.99
N PHE A 65 17.76 31.63 -16.61
CA PHE A 65 16.96 30.60 -17.30
C PHE A 65 16.60 31.03 -18.73
N MET A 66 16.12 32.26 -18.92
CA MET A 66 15.78 32.77 -20.26
C MET A 66 17.01 32.97 -21.15
N ASP A 67 18.18 33.24 -20.56
CA ASP A 67 19.42 33.32 -21.33
C ASP A 67 19.86 31.95 -21.86
N ILE A 68 19.54 30.85 -21.16
CA ILE A 68 19.73 29.49 -21.68
C ILE A 68 18.79 29.21 -22.85
N VAL A 69 17.52 29.65 -22.77
CA VAL A 69 16.55 29.54 -23.89
C VAL A 69 17.06 30.31 -25.12
N LYS A 70 17.58 31.53 -24.94
CA LYS A 70 18.22 32.30 -26.03
C LYS A 70 19.46 31.59 -26.59
N LYS A 71 20.30 31.01 -25.72
CA LYS A 71 21.47 30.23 -26.16
C LYS A 71 21.05 29.07 -27.06
N LEU A 72 20.02 28.32 -26.68
CA LEU A 72 19.45 27.25 -27.51
C LEU A 72 19.03 27.77 -28.89
N PHE A 73 18.36 28.93 -28.95
CA PHE A 73 17.99 29.55 -30.22
C PHE A 73 19.21 29.87 -31.11
N TYR A 74 20.27 30.46 -30.56
CA TYR A 74 21.48 30.76 -31.32
C TYR A 74 22.18 29.50 -31.83
N GLU A 75 22.29 28.46 -30.99
CA GLU A 75 22.92 27.20 -31.39
C GLU A 75 22.11 26.49 -32.48
N LEU A 76 20.78 26.43 -32.39
CA LEU A 76 19.94 25.85 -33.44
C LEU A 76 20.10 26.59 -34.79
N ASN A 77 20.18 27.92 -34.77
CA ASN A 77 20.45 28.67 -36.00
C ASN A 77 21.84 28.38 -36.57
N SER A 78 22.84 28.19 -35.71
CA SER A 78 24.22 27.88 -36.15
C SER A 78 24.35 26.53 -36.86
N ILE A 79 23.53 25.53 -36.51
CA ILE A 79 23.51 24.21 -37.18
C ILE A 79 22.61 24.18 -38.42
N SER A 80 22.23 25.35 -38.94
CA SER A 80 21.33 25.50 -40.09
C SER A 80 20.02 24.73 -39.90
N VAL A 81 19.36 24.87 -38.73
CA VAL A 81 18.09 24.19 -38.39
C VAL A 81 17.00 24.35 -39.47
N ASN A 82 17.12 25.39 -40.31
CA ASN A 82 16.24 25.62 -41.45
C ASN A 82 16.20 24.48 -42.48
N LYS A 83 17.25 23.64 -42.58
CA LYS A 83 17.26 22.48 -43.47
C LYS A 83 16.31 21.36 -43.03
N TYR A 84 15.96 21.31 -41.74
CA TYR A 84 15.08 20.29 -41.20
C TYR A 84 13.62 20.65 -41.43
N SER A 85 12.85 19.66 -41.87
CA SER A 85 11.41 19.72 -42.08
C SER A 85 10.61 19.40 -40.81
N GLU A 86 11.23 18.67 -39.88
CA GLU A 86 10.63 18.18 -38.64
C GLU A 86 11.67 18.22 -37.51
N ILE A 87 11.24 18.64 -36.31
CA ILE A 87 12.07 18.69 -35.11
C ILE A 87 11.35 18.01 -33.95
N ILE A 88 12.07 17.14 -33.24
CA ILE A 88 11.60 16.41 -32.06
C ILE A 88 12.45 16.84 -30.86
N PHE A 89 11.80 17.33 -29.81
CA PHE A 89 12.48 17.71 -28.56
C PHE A 89 12.43 16.55 -27.57
N ILE A 90 13.55 16.25 -26.92
CA ILE A 90 13.68 15.29 -25.82
C ILE A 90 14.34 16.03 -24.64
N GLY A 91 13.54 16.34 -23.62
CA GLY A 91 13.98 17.07 -22.43
C GLY A 91 14.00 16.19 -21.19
N HIS A 92 15.05 16.27 -20.39
CA HIS A 92 15.13 15.63 -19.08
C HIS A 92 15.05 16.66 -17.96
N SER A 93 14.24 16.42 -16.92
CA SER A 93 14.13 17.29 -15.75
C SER A 93 13.93 18.76 -16.16
N MET A 94 14.77 19.69 -15.68
CA MET A 94 14.76 21.11 -16.08
C MET A 94 14.91 21.35 -17.59
N GLY A 95 15.57 20.45 -18.33
CA GLY A 95 15.69 20.54 -19.79
C GLY A 95 14.34 20.52 -20.51
N GLY A 96 13.35 19.82 -19.94
CA GLY A 96 11.98 19.85 -20.43
C GLY A 96 11.28 21.19 -20.24
N LEU A 97 11.65 21.96 -19.21
CA LEU A 97 11.13 23.31 -18.99
C LEU A 97 11.75 24.30 -19.97
N ILE A 98 13.04 24.17 -20.26
CA ILE A 98 13.73 24.96 -21.29
C ILE A 98 13.08 24.72 -22.65
N ALA A 99 12.81 23.45 -22.99
CA ALA A 99 12.06 23.09 -24.21
C ALA A 99 10.71 23.81 -24.28
N LYS A 100 9.93 23.78 -23.19
CA LYS A 100 8.62 24.45 -23.16
C LYS A 100 8.73 25.96 -23.32
N ALA A 101 9.65 26.60 -22.61
CA ALA A 101 9.85 28.05 -22.71
C ALA A 101 10.26 28.46 -24.12
N PHE A 102 11.14 27.68 -24.76
CA PHE A 102 11.52 27.88 -26.15
C PHE A 102 10.32 27.81 -27.11
N LEU A 103 9.46 26.81 -26.93
CA LEU A 103 8.31 26.59 -27.81
C LEU A 103 7.18 27.60 -27.59
N ILE A 104 7.09 28.24 -26.43
CA ILE A 104 6.09 29.27 -26.15
C ILE A 104 6.54 30.65 -26.68
N ASP A 105 7.84 30.88 -26.79
CA ASP A 105 8.35 32.18 -27.25
C ASP A 105 8.05 32.39 -28.75
N ASN A 106 7.18 33.35 -29.04
CA ASN A 106 6.80 33.73 -30.40
C ASN A 106 7.99 34.22 -31.24
N CYS A 107 9.10 34.65 -30.62
CA CYS A 107 10.32 35.03 -31.33
C CYS A 107 10.98 33.82 -32.03
N HIS A 108 10.60 32.59 -31.68
CA HIS A 108 11.17 31.35 -32.21
C HIS A 108 10.26 30.64 -33.21
N ILE A 109 9.20 31.30 -33.70
CA ILE A 109 8.13 30.72 -34.55
C ILE A 109 8.66 29.95 -35.77
N SER A 110 9.78 30.38 -36.37
CA SER A 110 10.40 29.72 -37.54
C SER A 110 10.90 28.31 -37.25
N ILE A 111 11.30 28.05 -36.00
CA ILE A 111 11.74 26.75 -35.50
C ILE A 111 10.53 26.03 -34.90
N THR A 112 9.76 26.71 -34.05
CA THR A 112 8.60 26.13 -33.34
C THR A 112 7.56 25.52 -34.29
N ASN A 113 7.31 26.12 -35.46
CA ASN A 113 6.38 25.56 -36.46
C ASN A 113 6.84 24.23 -37.07
N LYS A 114 8.11 23.87 -36.92
CA LYS A 114 8.67 22.59 -37.37
C LYS A 114 8.69 21.55 -36.25
N VAL A 115 8.41 21.97 -35.02
CA VAL A 115 8.38 21.06 -33.87
C VAL A 115 7.03 20.39 -33.83
N ASN A 116 7.03 19.06 -33.93
CA ASN A 116 5.78 18.28 -33.89
C ASN A 116 5.68 17.37 -32.66
N LYS A 117 6.79 17.11 -31.96
CA LYS A 117 6.86 16.23 -30.78
C LYS A 117 7.76 16.83 -29.70
N LEU A 118 7.29 16.69 -28.46
CA LEU A 118 8.01 17.00 -27.23
C LEU A 118 7.97 15.78 -26.30
N ILE A 119 9.11 15.20 -25.99
CA ILE A 119 9.23 14.04 -25.09
C ILE A 119 9.92 14.52 -23.81
N LEU A 120 9.25 14.40 -22.68
CA LEU A 120 9.70 14.86 -21.37
C LEU A 120 10.02 13.66 -20.49
N LEU A 121 11.19 13.65 -19.85
CA LEU A 121 11.62 12.61 -18.92
C LEU A 121 11.82 13.23 -17.54
N ALA A 122 10.98 12.84 -16.57
CA ALA A 122 10.98 13.37 -15.21
C ALA A 122 10.99 14.90 -15.13
N THR A 123 10.27 15.59 -16.02
CA THR A 123 10.14 17.05 -16.02
C THR A 123 9.05 17.50 -15.05
N PRO A 124 9.35 18.38 -14.07
CA PRO A 124 8.37 18.88 -13.11
C PRO A 124 7.51 19.99 -13.73
N ASN A 125 6.26 19.69 -14.06
CA ASN A 125 5.34 20.63 -14.70
C ASN A 125 4.47 21.43 -13.70
N ASN A 126 4.63 21.21 -12.38
CA ASN A 126 3.93 21.95 -11.32
C ASN A 126 4.92 22.70 -10.42
N GLY A 127 4.63 23.97 -10.13
CA GLY A 127 5.55 24.91 -9.50
C GLY A 127 6.12 24.47 -8.15
N ASN A 128 5.30 23.87 -7.29
CA ASN A 128 5.66 23.58 -5.88
C ASN A 128 6.77 22.54 -5.64
N PHE A 129 7.30 21.92 -6.70
CA PHE A 129 8.26 20.81 -6.61
C PHE A 129 9.67 21.14 -7.08
N PHE A 130 9.85 22.16 -7.92
CA PHE A 130 11.16 22.47 -8.50
C PHE A 130 12.24 22.84 -7.46
N PRO A 131 11.97 23.67 -6.43
CA PRO A 131 12.95 23.96 -5.39
C PRO A 131 13.41 22.71 -4.62
N LYS A 132 12.49 21.74 -4.43
CA LYS A 132 12.80 20.47 -3.76
C LYS A 132 13.75 19.63 -4.60
N ILE A 133 13.47 19.48 -5.89
CA ILE A 133 14.32 18.71 -6.82
C ILE A 133 15.75 19.24 -6.83
N ILE A 134 15.90 20.56 -6.89
CA ILE A 134 17.21 21.21 -6.88
C ILE A 134 17.97 20.93 -5.58
N SER A 135 17.31 21.05 -4.42
CA SER A 135 17.95 20.80 -3.12
C SER A 135 18.47 19.36 -2.95
N TYR A 136 17.87 18.40 -3.66
CA TYR A 136 18.26 16.98 -3.57
C TYR A 136 19.31 16.58 -4.60
N LEU A 137 19.31 17.20 -5.78
CA LEU A 137 20.22 16.85 -6.86
C LEU A 137 21.50 17.70 -6.85
N SER A 138 21.48 18.88 -6.23
CA SER A 138 22.63 19.78 -6.19
C SER A 138 23.31 19.79 -4.82
N LYS A 139 24.65 19.68 -4.82
CA LYS A 139 25.50 19.93 -3.65
C LYS A 139 26.02 21.37 -3.59
N ASN A 140 25.68 22.20 -4.58
CA ASN A 140 26.19 23.56 -4.68
C ASN A 140 25.34 24.52 -3.81
N PRO A 141 25.93 25.20 -2.82
CA PRO A 141 25.21 26.06 -1.89
C PRO A 141 24.54 27.27 -2.56
N GLN A 142 24.93 27.64 -3.79
CA GLN A 142 24.30 28.72 -4.55
C GLN A 142 22.82 28.44 -4.86
N PHE A 143 22.44 27.17 -4.98
CA PHE A 143 21.05 26.78 -5.22
C PHE A 143 20.15 26.86 -3.99
N ASN A 144 20.72 26.94 -2.77
CA ASN A 144 19.94 27.16 -1.55
C ASN A 144 19.38 28.59 -1.46
N TYR A 145 19.86 29.51 -2.32
CA TYR A 145 19.41 30.90 -2.38
C TYR A 145 18.30 31.14 -3.42
N LEU A 146 17.88 30.10 -4.16
CA LEU A 146 16.73 30.18 -5.04
C LEU A 146 15.48 30.40 -4.19
N LYS A 147 14.86 31.58 -4.33
CA LYS A 147 13.64 31.92 -3.59
C LYS A 147 12.51 31.00 -4.07
N PRO A 148 11.93 30.16 -3.19
CA PRO A 148 10.87 29.22 -3.59
C PRO A 148 9.64 29.91 -4.20
N ILE A 149 9.39 31.16 -3.83
CA ILE A 149 8.23 31.94 -4.25
C ILE A 149 8.33 32.37 -5.72
N ASP A 150 9.50 32.85 -6.17
CA ASP A 150 9.69 33.36 -7.54
C ASP A 150 9.63 32.23 -8.58
N GLU A 151 10.15 31.05 -8.23
CA GLU A 151 10.16 29.87 -9.11
C GLU A 151 8.78 29.21 -9.22
N ASN A 152 8.03 29.15 -8.12
CA ASN A 152 6.65 28.66 -8.13
C ASN A 152 5.78 29.48 -9.09
N ILE A 153 5.93 30.82 -9.05
CA ILE A 153 5.19 31.74 -9.93
C ILE A 153 5.62 31.56 -11.38
N PHE A 154 6.93 31.48 -11.66
CA PHE A 154 7.46 31.30 -13.02
C PHE A 154 6.94 30.01 -13.68
N LEU A 155 7.00 28.87 -12.98
CA LEU A 155 6.56 27.58 -13.54
C LEU A 155 5.05 27.51 -13.73
N GLN A 156 4.29 28.15 -12.85
CA GLN A 156 2.85 28.30 -13.02
C GLN A 156 2.52 29.18 -14.24
N GLN A 157 3.23 30.28 -14.44
CA GLN A 157 3.10 31.12 -15.63
C GLN A 157 3.47 30.37 -16.91
N LEU A 158 4.61 29.67 -16.93
CA LEU A 158 5.04 28.86 -18.07
C LEU A 158 4.00 27.81 -18.44
N THR A 159 3.40 27.18 -17.43
CA THR A 159 2.32 26.20 -17.60
C THR A 159 1.06 26.85 -18.18
N ASN A 160 0.65 28.00 -17.65
CA ASN A 160 -0.52 28.72 -18.15
C ASN A 160 -0.31 29.17 -19.60
N MET A 161 0.86 29.71 -19.94
CA MET A 161 1.19 30.12 -21.31
C MET A 161 1.23 28.94 -22.27
N TRP A 162 1.76 27.79 -21.85
CA TRP A 162 1.69 26.55 -22.64
C TRP A 162 0.24 26.16 -22.95
N ILE A 163 -0.62 26.21 -21.92
CA ILE A 163 -2.05 25.87 -22.04
C ILE A 163 -2.79 26.89 -22.92
N GLU A 164 -2.45 28.17 -22.85
CA GLU A 164 -3.04 29.21 -23.68
C GLU A 164 -2.68 29.03 -25.15
N GLN A 165 -1.40 28.74 -25.45
CA GLN A 165 -0.91 28.64 -26.83
C GLN A 165 -1.23 27.31 -27.51
N TYR A 166 -1.09 26.20 -26.78
CA TYR A 166 -1.26 24.84 -27.33
C TYR A 166 -2.52 24.13 -26.81
N GLY A 167 -3.30 24.79 -25.96
CA GLY A 167 -4.54 24.27 -25.37
C GLY A 167 -4.31 23.30 -24.20
N ILE A 168 -5.39 23.05 -23.43
CA ILE A 168 -5.50 21.85 -22.59
C ILE A 168 -5.69 20.67 -23.55
N ASN A 169 -4.64 19.88 -23.79
CA ASN A 169 -4.70 18.68 -24.62
C ASN A 169 -5.14 18.89 -26.09
N GLY A 170 -4.83 20.03 -26.71
CA GLY A 170 -4.97 20.24 -28.15
C GLY A 170 -6.36 20.63 -28.66
N LYS A 171 -6.81 21.83 -28.28
CA LYS A 171 -8.03 22.47 -28.82
C LYS A 171 -7.86 23.12 -30.20
N LEU A 172 -6.64 23.20 -30.72
CA LEU A 172 -6.33 23.82 -32.01
C LEU A 172 -5.68 22.77 -32.91
N GLU A 173 -6.00 22.79 -34.21
CA GLU A 173 -5.63 21.76 -35.18
C GLU A 173 -4.10 21.59 -35.42
N ASN A 174 -3.25 22.42 -34.78
CA ASN A 174 -1.79 22.44 -34.94
C ASN A 174 -1.03 22.25 -33.61
N THR A 175 -1.18 21.13 -32.91
CA THR A 175 -0.56 20.94 -31.58
C THR A 175 0.67 20.03 -31.60
N ILE A 176 1.76 20.53 -31.01
CA ILE A 176 2.94 19.74 -30.63
C ILE A 176 2.49 18.55 -29.76
N GLN A 177 2.86 17.33 -30.14
CA GLN A 177 2.55 16.12 -29.39
C GLN A 177 3.47 16.02 -28.18
N CYS A 178 2.95 16.26 -26.97
CA CYS A 178 3.74 16.13 -25.75
C CYS A 178 3.56 14.76 -25.06
N TYR A 179 4.68 14.06 -24.86
CA TYR A 179 4.82 12.79 -24.16
C TYR A 179 5.58 13.01 -22.84
N CYS A 180 5.17 12.35 -21.77
CA CYS A 180 5.72 12.54 -20.44
C CYS A 180 6.03 11.20 -19.76
N GLY A 181 7.32 10.89 -19.65
CA GLY A 181 7.87 9.84 -18.82
C GLY A 181 8.06 10.32 -17.39
N TYR A 182 7.61 9.57 -16.40
CA TYR A 182 7.83 9.87 -14.98
C TYR A 182 8.48 8.70 -14.24
N GLU A 183 9.19 9.03 -13.17
CA GLU A 183 9.89 8.06 -12.33
C GLU A 183 8.93 7.35 -11.37
N LYS A 184 9.09 6.03 -11.19
CA LYS A 184 8.42 5.25 -10.14
C LYS A 184 9.34 4.98 -8.96
N LEU A 185 10.66 4.98 -9.17
CA LEU A 185 11.64 4.76 -8.11
C LEU A 185 12.08 6.08 -7.49
N LYS A 186 12.27 6.07 -6.17
CA LYS A 186 12.80 7.21 -5.41
C LYS A 186 14.24 7.50 -5.88
N THR A 187 14.60 8.78 -5.91
CA THR A 187 16.00 9.23 -6.03
C THR A 187 16.46 9.62 -4.65
N TYR A 188 17.51 8.96 -4.15
CA TYR A 188 17.82 8.97 -2.72
C TYR A 188 16.62 8.47 -1.89
N LEU A 189 16.01 9.32 -1.06
CA LEU A 189 14.92 8.93 -0.14
C LEU A 189 13.52 9.37 -0.59
N LYS A 190 13.39 10.07 -1.72
CA LYS A 190 12.12 10.66 -2.16
C LYS A 190 11.87 10.46 -3.64
N LEU A 191 10.59 10.33 -3.99
CA LEU A 191 10.13 10.48 -5.36
C LEU A 191 10.15 11.97 -5.68
N LEU A 192 11.02 12.40 -6.58
CA LEU A 192 11.28 13.81 -6.85
C LEU A 192 10.21 14.39 -7.78
N VAL A 193 9.73 13.59 -8.73
CA VAL A 193 8.69 13.99 -9.69
C VAL A 193 7.55 12.96 -9.66
N PRO A 194 6.62 13.05 -8.69
CA PRO A 194 5.44 12.19 -8.65
C PRO A 194 4.49 12.51 -9.83
N LEU A 195 3.63 11.57 -10.21
CA LEU A 195 2.64 11.73 -11.28
C LEU A 195 1.88 13.06 -11.20
N GLY A 196 1.47 13.49 -10.00
CA GLY A 196 0.79 14.76 -9.70
C GLY A 196 1.56 16.04 -10.09
N THR A 197 2.87 15.93 -10.38
CA THR A 197 3.70 17.03 -10.88
C THR A 197 3.95 16.97 -12.38
N VAL A 198 3.69 15.82 -12.99
CA VAL A 198 3.78 15.58 -14.43
C VAL A 198 2.43 15.77 -15.11
N SER A 199 1.35 15.50 -14.35
CA SER A 199 -0.09 15.58 -14.66
C SER A 199 -0.62 16.98 -14.98
N SER A 200 0.24 18.00 -15.05
CA SER A 200 -0.15 19.31 -15.53
C SER A 200 -0.81 19.18 -16.93
N PRO A 201 -1.89 19.92 -17.25
CA PRO A 201 -2.71 19.74 -18.47
C PRO A 201 -2.00 19.97 -19.82
N CYS A 202 -0.67 20.02 -19.81
CA CYS A 202 0.22 20.32 -20.91
C CYS A 202 0.58 19.13 -21.82
N CYS A 203 0.39 17.88 -21.38
CA CYS A 203 0.86 16.70 -22.12
C CYS A 203 -0.17 15.56 -22.14
N SER A 204 -0.32 14.92 -23.30
CA SER A 204 -1.44 13.99 -23.59
C SER A 204 -1.13 12.54 -23.23
N ILE A 205 0.14 12.18 -23.00
CA ILE A 205 0.58 10.78 -22.81
C ILE A 205 1.53 10.69 -21.62
N LEU A 206 1.12 9.96 -20.58
CA LEU A 206 1.93 9.72 -19.38
C LEU A 206 2.36 8.25 -19.34
N LYS A 207 3.65 8.01 -19.05
CA LYS A 207 4.22 6.67 -18.86
C LYS A 207 5.12 6.68 -17.63
N GLY A 208 4.85 5.79 -16.68
CA GLY A 208 5.72 5.60 -15.51
C GLY A 208 6.76 4.54 -15.80
N PHE A 209 8.01 4.78 -15.38
CA PHE A 209 9.13 3.87 -15.54
C PHE A 209 9.67 3.42 -14.19
N GLU A 210 10.05 2.15 -14.07
CA GLU A 210 10.80 1.59 -12.92
C GLU A 210 12.26 2.09 -12.90
N LYS A 211 12.42 3.41 -12.91
CA LYS A 211 13.66 4.18 -12.93
C LYS A 211 13.53 5.32 -11.92
N ASN A 212 14.67 5.83 -11.47
CA ASN A 212 14.74 7.04 -10.65
C ASN A 212 15.05 8.25 -11.52
N HIS A 213 15.12 9.44 -10.94
CA HIS A 213 15.30 10.71 -11.64
C HIS A 213 16.56 10.77 -12.50
N ILE A 214 17.60 10.05 -12.09
CA ILE A 214 18.90 10.04 -12.78
C ILE A 214 18.92 8.95 -13.84
N THR A 215 18.40 7.77 -13.53
CA THR A 215 18.48 6.60 -14.42
C THR A 215 17.43 6.61 -15.53
N ILE A 216 16.35 7.39 -15.39
CA ILE A 216 15.30 7.52 -16.41
C ILE A 216 15.81 8.10 -17.73
N SER A 217 16.91 8.85 -17.74
CA SER A 217 17.54 9.37 -18.98
C SER A 217 18.69 8.49 -19.50
N LYS A 218 19.01 7.38 -18.81
CA LYS A 218 20.19 6.54 -19.04
C LYS A 218 19.80 5.08 -19.36
N PRO A 219 19.10 4.81 -20.47
CA PRO A 219 18.75 3.43 -20.84
C PRO A 219 20.00 2.55 -20.94
N SER A 220 19.92 1.29 -20.50
CA SER A 220 21.10 0.42 -20.46
C SER A 220 21.41 -0.30 -21.77
N ASN A 221 20.42 -0.49 -22.64
CA ASN A 221 20.54 -1.16 -23.93
C ASN A 221 19.31 -0.84 -24.80
N LYS A 222 19.23 -1.44 -26.01
CA LYS A 222 18.11 -1.28 -26.94
C LYS A 222 16.80 -1.91 -26.44
N ASP A 223 16.87 -2.82 -25.49
CA ASP A 223 15.70 -3.49 -24.89
C ASP A 223 15.23 -2.77 -23.61
N ASP A 224 15.88 -1.66 -23.22
CA ASP A 224 15.46 -0.87 -22.06
C ASP A 224 14.11 -0.22 -22.35
N GLU A 225 13.17 -0.33 -21.41
CA GLU A 225 11.80 0.16 -21.55
C GLU A 225 11.76 1.66 -21.93
N VAL A 226 12.67 2.48 -21.38
CA VAL A 226 12.75 3.91 -21.72
C VAL A 226 13.16 4.08 -23.19
N TYR A 227 14.18 3.35 -23.64
CA TYR A 227 14.67 3.44 -25.01
C TYR A 227 13.57 3.05 -26.00
N LEU A 228 12.94 1.90 -25.77
CA LEU A 228 11.84 1.41 -26.60
C LEU A 228 10.68 2.40 -26.64
N TRP A 229 10.28 2.95 -25.49
CA TRP A 229 9.20 3.93 -25.43
C TRP A 229 9.52 5.20 -26.22
N ILE A 230 10.73 5.74 -26.10
CA ILE A 230 11.14 6.93 -26.86
C ILE A 230 11.21 6.63 -28.35
N LYS A 231 11.82 5.50 -28.73
CA LYS A 231 11.88 5.03 -30.12
C LYS A 231 10.48 4.94 -30.73
N THR A 232 9.56 4.23 -30.06
CA THR A 232 8.17 4.12 -30.49
C THR A 232 7.47 5.48 -30.60
N ASN A 233 7.76 6.41 -29.69
CA ASN A 233 7.18 7.76 -29.74
C ASN A 233 7.74 8.62 -30.88
N ILE A 234 9.01 8.45 -31.23
CA ILE A 234 9.62 9.06 -32.42
C ILE A 234 8.96 8.49 -33.69
N GLU A 235 8.74 7.18 -33.77
CA GLU A 235 8.15 6.50 -34.93
C GLU A 235 6.63 6.70 -35.06
N THR A 236 5.92 6.98 -33.97
CA THR A 236 4.44 6.96 -33.99
C THR A 236 3.88 8.02 -34.93
N LYS A 237 3.08 7.56 -35.88
CA LYS A 237 2.01 8.33 -36.51
C LYS A 237 0.72 7.93 -35.78
N LEU A 238 0.29 8.71 -34.79
CA LEU A 238 -0.89 8.34 -34.01
C LEU A 238 -2.13 8.29 -34.92
N SER A 239 -2.83 7.15 -34.88
CA SER A 239 -4.16 7.01 -35.46
C SER A 239 -5.14 7.99 -34.79
N LYS A 240 -6.25 8.29 -35.46
CA LYS A 240 -7.31 9.14 -34.90
C LYS A 240 -7.85 8.58 -33.57
N ILE A 241 -7.93 7.26 -33.46
CA ILE A 241 -8.40 6.54 -32.27
C ILE A 241 -7.43 6.70 -31.10
N GLU A 242 -6.13 6.51 -31.31
CA GLU A 242 -5.15 6.64 -30.23
C GLU A 242 -5.07 8.08 -29.71
N LYS A 243 -5.19 9.07 -30.59
CA LYS A 243 -5.27 10.48 -30.16
C LYS A 243 -6.48 10.71 -29.27
N LEU A 244 -7.64 10.21 -29.69
CA LEU A 244 -8.89 10.35 -28.95
C LEU A 244 -8.87 9.59 -27.62
N SER A 245 -8.31 8.38 -27.58
CA SER A 245 -8.19 7.58 -26.35
C SER A 245 -7.35 8.28 -25.30
N LYS A 246 -6.18 8.77 -25.71
CA LYS A 246 -5.24 9.50 -24.86
C LYS A 246 -5.83 10.81 -24.34
N GLN A 247 -6.55 11.55 -25.19
CA GLN A 247 -7.29 12.75 -24.79
C GLN A 247 -8.43 12.45 -23.81
N ALA A 248 -9.19 11.38 -24.04
CA ALA A 248 -10.30 10.99 -23.19
C ALA A 248 -9.83 10.58 -21.79
N LEU A 249 -8.78 9.75 -21.72
CA LEU A 249 -8.23 9.24 -20.46
C LEU A 249 -7.53 10.33 -19.67
N SER A 250 -6.69 11.16 -20.31
CA SER A 250 -6.07 12.29 -19.64
C SER A 250 -7.14 13.23 -19.06
N LYS A 251 -8.16 13.61 -19.83
CA LYS A 251 -9.20 14.52 -19.36
C LYS A 251 -10.00 13.96 -18.18
N LEU A 252 -10.38 12.68 -18.25
CA LEU A 252 -11.15 12.06 -17.17
C LEU A 252 -10.29 11.92 -15.90
N TYR A 253 -9.10 11.34 -16.01
CA TYR A 253 -8.29 10.98 -14.85
C TYR A 253 -7.56 12.18 -14.25
N LEU A 254 -7.01 13.11 -15.03
CA LEU A 254 -6.27 14.26 -14.49
C LEU A 254 -7.19 15.19 -13.70
N GLU A 255 -8.44 15.36 -14.12
CA GLU A 255 -9.40 16.18 -13.37
C GLU A 255 -9.81 15.51 -12.05
N TYR A 256 -10.08 14.20 -12.07
CA TYR A 256 -10.35 13.43 -10.85
C TYR A 256 -9.14 13.45 -9.91
N ILE A 257 -7.93 13.24 -10.44
CA ILE A 257 -6.68 13.25 -9.68
C ILE A 257 -6.44 14.65 -9.08
N ASN A 258 -6.51 15.72 -9.87
CA ASN A 258 -6.30 17.08 -9.37
C ASN A 258 -7.33 17.47 -8.29
N ASN A 259 -8.59 17.07 -8.46
CA ASN A 259 -9.64 17.29 -7.46
C ASN A 259 -9.35 16.52 -6.16
N LEU A 260 -8.94 15.25 -6.28
CA LEU A 260 -8.53 14.44 -5.13
C LEU A 260 -7.29 15.05 -4.46
N GLU A 261 -6.26 15.43 -5.20
CA GLU A 261 -5.03 16.04 -4.69
C GLU A 261 -5.30 17.34 -3.94
N ASN A 262 -6.14 18.22 -4.49
CA ASN A 262 -6.52 19.46 -3.81
C ASN A 262 -7.24 19.19 -2.49
N LYS A 263 -8.23 18.28 -2.50
CA LYS A 263 -8.95 17.88 -1.28
C LYS A 263 -8.04 17.19 -0.26
N ILE A 264 -7.10 16.36 -0.74
CA ILE A 264 -6.09 15.69 0.08
C ILE A 264 -5.19 16.74 0.72
N ALA A 265 -4.64 17.68 -0.05
CA ALA A 265 -3.73 18.73 0.44
C ALA A 265 -4.40 19.64 1.47
N GLU A 266 -5.67 20.01 1.26
CA GLU A 266 -6.47 20.76 2.24
C GLU A 266 -6.59 19.99 3.55
N LEU A 267 -6.90 18.69 3.48
CA LEU A 267 -7.06 17.86 4.66
C LEU A 267 -5.72 17.50 5.31
N GLU A 268 -4.61 17.39 4.57
CA GLU A 268 -3.29 17.12 5.14
C GLU A 268 -2.92 18.17 6.17
N ASN A 269 -3.12 19.45 5.85
CA ASN A 269 -2.82 20.53 6.78
C ASN A 269 -3.67 20.47 8.05
N ILE A 270 -4.95 20.09 7.92
CA ILE A 270 -5.87 19.92 9.06
C ILE A 270 -5.47 18.71 9.91
N VAL A 271 -5.19 17.57 9.28
CA VAL A 271 -4.81 16.34 9.96
C VAL A 271 -3.47 16.48 10.69
N LEU A 272 -2.54 17.25 10.14
CA LEU A 272 -1.24 17.53 10.76
C LEU A 272 -1.35 18.36 12.04
N GLN A 273 -2.32 19.27 12.11
CA GLN A 273 -2.57 20.06 13.31
C GLN A 273 -3.29 19.25 14.40
N ASN A 274 -4.05 18.22 14.02
CA ASN A 274 -4.95 17.50 14.91
C ASN A 274 -4.46 16.09 15.32
N PHE A 275 -3.33 15.61 14.81
CA PHE A 275 -2.82 14.27 15.17
C PHE A 275 -2.56 14.13 16.68
N GLU A 276 -2.19 15.23 17.35
CA GLU A 276 -1.93 15.25 18.80
C GLU A 276 -3.18 15.44 19.69
N PHE A 277 -4.36 15.87 19.17
CA PHE A 277 -5.51 16.17 20.05
C PHE A 277 -6.90 15.78 19.49
N ASN A 278 -7.69 15.16 20.38
CA ASN A 278 -9.17 15.01 20.37
C ASN A 278 -9.89 14.23 19.26
N ASN A 279 -11.14 13.86 19.59
CA ASN A 279 -11.73 12.53 19.37
C ASN A 279 -12.83 12.45 18.29
N GLN A 280 -12.95 13.43 17.39
CA GLN A 280 -14.05 13.45 16.42
C GLN A 280 -13.69 14.13 15.09
N ASP A 281 -12.60 13.71 14.45
CA ASP A 281 -12.20 14.38 13.21
C ASP A 281 -12.62 13.61 11.95
N THR A 282 -13.79 13.96 11.42
CA THR A 282 -14.27 13.51 10.09
C THR A 282 -13.24 13.79 8.99
N SER A 283 -12.33 14.74 9.21
CA SER A 283 -11.29 15.15 8.28
C SER A 283 -10.26 14.05 8.02
N ILE A 284 -9.89 13.26 9.04
CA ILE A 284 -8.91 12.16 8.88
C ILE A 284 -9.53 11.01 8.09
N ASN A 285 -10.78 10.64 8.40
CA ASN A 285 -11.51 9.60 7.66
C ASN A 285 -11.68 10.01 6.20
N LYS A 286 -12.03 11.28 5.97
CA LYS A 286 -12.14 11.87 4.64
C LYS A 286 -10.80 11.86 3.91
N TYR A 287 -9.70 12.19 4.60
CA TYR A 287 -8.35 12.15 4.04
C TYR A 287 -7.95 10.73 3.62
N ILE A 288 -8.14 9.72 4.48
CA ILE A 288 -7.81 8.32 4.17
C ILE A 288 -8.66 7.82 3.00
N PHE A 289 -9.95 8.11 3.03
CA PHE A 289 -10.86 7.79 1.94
C PHE A 289 -10.34 8.38 0.63
N LEU A 290 -10.05 9.69 0.61
CA LEU A 290 -9.55 10.37 -0.59
C LEU A 290 -8.18 9.85 -1.04
N ARG A 291 -7.28 9.48 -0.12
CA ARG A 291 -5.98 8.87 -0.45
C ARG A 291 -6.11 7.47 -1.03
N ASN A 292 -7.02 6.66 -0.52
CA ASN A 292 -7.32 5.34 -1.06
C ASN A 292 -7.98 5.47 -2.44
N ASP A 293 -8.90 6.42 -2.59
CA ASP A 293 -9.51 6.78 -3.88
C ASP A 293 -8.45 7.25 -4.88
N TYR A 294 -7.53 8.11 -4.47
CA TYR A 294 -6.41 8.57 -5.30
C TYR A 294 -5.54 7.41 -5.79
N LYS A 295 -5.16 6.48 -4.89
CA LYS A 295 -4.40 5.27 -5.28
C LYS A 295 -5.19 4.37 -6.24
N ARG A 296 -6.49 4.18 -5.97
CA ARG A 296 -7.38 3.39 -6.83
C ARG A 296 -7.44 3.99 -8.24
N ILE A 297 -7.71 5.29 -8.34
CA ILE A 297 -7.83 6.01 -9.60
C ILE A 297 -6.51 5.99 -10.39
N ILE A 298 -5.36 6.12 -9.71
CA ILE A 298 -4.05 6.00 -10.38
C ILE A 298 -3.81 4.59 -10.91
N ASN A 299 -4.03 3.56 -10.10
CA ASN A 299 -3.86 2.18 -10.56
C ASN A 299 -4.79 1.88 -11.74
N SER A 300 -6.03 2.37 -11.67
CA SER A 300 -7.02 2.23 -12.73
C SER A 300 -6.60 2.96 -14.01
N TYR A 301 -6.02 4.16 -13.89
CA TYR A 301 -5.43 4.89 -15.02
C TYR A 301 -4.34 4.09 -15.71
N GLU A 302 -3.38 3.54 -14.95
CA GLU A 302 -2.28 2.76 -15.52
C GLU A 302 -2.79 1.54 -16.27
N LYS A 303 -3.73 0.81 -15.67
CA LYS A 303 -4.37 -0.37 -16.27
C LYS A 303 -5.16 -0.01 -17.54
N PHE A 304 -5.97 1.06 -17.49
CA PHE A 304 -6.74 1.51 -18.64
C PHE A 304 -5.82 1.99 -19.77
N ASN A 305 -4.76 2.74 -19.44
CA ASN A 305 -3.77 3.19 -20.41
C ASN A 305 -3.12 1.99 -21.12
N ASP A 306 -2.75 0.95 -20.38
CA ASP A 306 -2.19 -0.28 -20.95
C ASP A 306 -3.19 -0.99 -21.88
N ILE A 307 -4.47 -1.10 -21.47
CA ILE A 307 -5.55 -1.63 -22.32
C ILE A 307 -5.68 -0.80 -23.61
N SER A 308 -5.64 0.52 -23.50
CA SER A 308 -5.84 1.44 -24.63
C SER A 308 -4.72 1.39 -25.68
N ASN A 309 -3.51 1.02 -25.27
CA ASN A 309 -2.36 0.87 -26.17
C ASN A 309 -2.37 -0.49 -26.90
N ASN A 310 -3.22 -1.43 -26.50
CA ASN A 310 -3.26 -2.80 -27.01
C ASN A 310 -4.66 -3.21 -27.50
N LEU A 311 -5.41 -2.28 -28.10
CA LEU A 311 -6.82 -2.48 -28.46
C LEU A 311 -7.03 -3.44 -29.65
N ILE A 312 -7.96 -4.37 -29.49
CA ILE A 312 -8.36 -5.40 -30.49
C ILE A 312 -9.85 -5.23 -30.87
N ILE A 313 -10.62 -4.43 -30.11
CA ILE A 313 -12.03 -4.10 -30.39
C ILE A 313 -12.15 -3.27 -31.68
N SER A 314 -13.31 -3.30 -32.35
CA SER A 314 -13.54 -2.54 -33.58
C SER A 314 -13.39 -1.01 -33.41
N GLU A 315 -12.86 -0.36 -34.45
CA GLU A 315 -12.58 1.09 -34.48
C GLU A 315 -13.80 1.95 -34.14
N LYS A 316 -14.99 1.56 -34.61
CA LYS A 316 -16.25 2.28 -34.34
C LYS A 316 -16.64 2.26 -32.86
N ASN A 317 -16.56 1.10 -32.21
CA ASN A 317 -16.95 0.94 -30.81
C ASN A 317 -15.95 1.64 -29.88
N ILE A 318 -14.66 1.54 -30.19
CA ILE A 318 -13.61 2.23 -29.45
C ILE A 318 -13.74 3.76 -29.57
N THR A 319 -13.99 4.27 -30.78
CA THR A 319 -14.17 5.71 -31.00
C THR A 319 -15.32 6.25 -30.16
N LYS A 320 -16.48 5.57 -30.19
CA LYS A 320 -17.63 5.95 -29.37
C LYS A 320 -17.33 5.86 -27.86
N LEU A 321 -16.61 4.82 -27.42
CA LEU A 321 -16.21 4.67 -26.02
C LEU A 321 -15.40 5.88 -25.54
N PHE A 322 -14.36 6.25 -26.28
CA PHE A 322 -13.49 7.35 -25.88
C PHE A 322 -14.17 8.72 -26.02
N GLU A 323 -15.10 8.91 -26.94
CA GLU A 323 -15.95 10.10 -26.96
C GLU A 323 -16.80 10.23 -25.69
N LEU A 324 -17.42 9.14 -25.25
CA LEU A 324 -18.23 9.12 -24.02
C LEU A 324 -17.37 9.37 -22.77
N ILE A 325 -16.22 8.72 -22.66
CA ILE A 325 -15.24 8.95 -21.59
C ILE A 325 -14.78 10.42 -21.57
N ARG A 326 -14.44 10.98 -22.74
CA ARG A 326 -14.03 12.40 -22.88
C ARG A 326 -15.13 13.37 -22.46
N ASN A 327 -16.38 12.99 -22.67
CA ASN A 327 -17.56 13.76 -22.30
C ASN A 327 -18.07 13.44 -20.89
N LYS A 328 -17.35 12.60 -20.12
CA LYS A 328 -17.70 12.15 -18.77
C LYS A 328 -19.03 11.39 -18.66
N ASN A 329 -19.49 10.81 -19.77
CA ASN A 329 -20.71 10.02 -19.78
C ASN A 329 -20.38 8.55 -19.49
N LEU A 330 -19.99 8.29 -18.23
CA LEU A 330 -19.55 6.96 -17.79
C LEU A 330 -20.67 5.91 -17.84
N ASP A 331 -21.92 6.32 -17.63
CA ASP A 331 -23.07 5.42 -17.68
C ASP A 331 -23.33 4.91 -19.10
N GLU A 332 -23.31 5.81 -20.09
CA GLU A 332 -23.38 5.38 -21.50
C GLU A 332 -22.14 4.59 -21.93
N ALA A 333 -20.95 4.93 -21.41
CA ALA A 333 -19.73 4.16 -21.67
C ALA A 333 -19.82 2.72 -21.11
N LEU A 334 -20.48 2.52 -19.96
CA LEU A 334 -20.75 1.20 -19.38
C LEU A 334 -21.79 0.40 -20.19
N ASN A 335 -22.70 1.08 -20.88
CA ASN A 335 -23.74 0.48 -21.71
C ASN A 335 -23.26 0.10 -23.12
N LEU A 336 -22.09 0.60 -23.56
CA LEU A 336 -21.50 0.26 -24.85
C LEU A 336 -21.19 -1.23 -25.02
N PHE A 337 -20.90 -1.91 -23.91
CA PHE A 337 -20.77 -3.37 -23.83
C PHE A 337 -21.79 -3.84 -22.80
N SER A 338 -23.01 -4.10 -23.25
CA SER A 338 -24.10 -4.42 -22.33
C SER A 338 -23.80 -5.70 -21.55
N GLU A 339 -24.38 -5.84 -20.38
CA GLU A 339 -24.19 -7.06 -19.61
C GLU A 339 -24.73 -8.30 -20.33
N GLU A 340 -25.90 -8.17 -20.96
CA GLU A 340 -26.56 -9.22 -21.72
C GLU A 340 -25.71 -9.67 -22.93
N GLU A 341 -25.07 -8.73 -23.63
CA GLU A 341 -24.10 -9.02 -24.70
C GLU A 341 -22.93 -9.85 -24.18
N ILE A 342 -22.33 -9.45 -23.06
CA ILE A 342 -21.21 -10.17 -22.43
C ILE A 342 -21.64 -11.58 -22.01
N ASP A 343 -22.82 -11.74 -21.39
CA ASP A 343 -23.31 -13.05 -20.92
C ASP A 343 -23.67 -13.99 -22.07
N ASN A 344 -24.22 -13.46 -23.16
CA ASN A 344 -24.47 -14.21 -24.39
C ASN A 344 -23.15 -14.66 -25.04
N GLU A 345 -22.15 -13.77 -25.12
CA GLU A 345 -20.81 -14.11 -25.65
C GLU A 345 -20.09 -15.17 -24.80
N ILE A 346 -20.25 -15.16 -23.47
CA ILE A 346 -19.73 -16.21 -22.57
C ILE A 346 -20.39 -17.57 -22.86
N SER A 347 -21.71 -17.57 -23.06
CA SER A 347 -22.51 -18.78 -23.21
C SER A 347 -22.32 -19.49 -24.56
N GLN A 348 -21.87 -18.77 -25.59
CA GLN A 348 -21.77 -19.28 -26.97
C GLN A 348 -20.44 -19.98 -27.33
N HIS A 349 -19.52 -20.20 -26.38
CA HIS A 349 -18.20 -20.85 -26.56
C HIS A 349 -17.34 -20.32 -27.75
N ILE A 350 -16.33 -19.53 -27.40
CA ILE A 350 -15.90 -18.30 -28.08
C ILE A 350 -14.88 -18.49 -29.24
N GLU A 351 -15.15 -17.94 -30.44
CA GLU A 351 -14.15 -17.75 -31.51
C GLU A 351 -13.22 -16.53 -31.28
N GLN A 352 -13.63 -15.52 -30.49
CA GLN A 352 -12.88 -14.25 -30.25
C GLN A 352 -12.61 -13.92 -28.76
N LYS A 353 -11.98 -14.85 -28.03
CA LYS A 353 -11.80 -14.79 -26.57
C LYS A 353 -11.14 -13.49 -26.07
N ASN A 354 -10.13 -13.02 -26.80
CA ASN A 354 -9.36 -11.84 -26.43
C ASN A 354 -10.19 -10.54 -26.48
N ILE A 355 -11.17 -10.46 -27.39
CA ILE A 355 -12.05 -9.29 -27.52
C ILE A 355 -13.01 -9.21 -26.34
N LEU A 356 -13.63 -10.33 -25.97
CA LEU A 356 -14.52 -10.42 -24.80
C LEU A 356 -13.79 -10.05 -23.50
N LEU A 357 -12.58 -10.58 -23.29
CA LEU A 357 -11.75 -10.24 -22.13
C LEU A 357 -11.44 -8.75 -22.07
N GLN A 358 -11.14 -8.13 -23.21
CA GLN A 358 -10.86 -6.70 -23.28
C GLN A 358 -12.11 -5.86 -22.95
N LYS A 359 -13.31 -6.25 -23.42
CA LYS A 359 -14.57 -5.61 -23.03
C LYS A 359 -14.79 -5.66 -21.51
N ILE A 360 -14.56 -6.82 -20.89
CA ILE A 360 -14.74 -7.01 -19.45
C ILE A 360 -13.73 -6.18 -18.64
N LYS A 361 -12.46 -6.16 -19.05
CA LYS A 361 -11.41 -5.34 -18.40
C LYS A 361 -11.72 -3.85 -18.49
N ILE A 362 -12.24 -3.37 -19.62
CA ILE A 362 -12.72 -1.99 -19.75
C ILE A 362 -13.82 -1.69 -18.72
N LYS A 363 -14.81 -2.59 -18.55
CA LYS A 363 -15.88 -2.39 -17.55
C LYS A 363 -15.35 -2.35 -16.13
N ILE A 364 -14.43 -3.25 -15.76
CA ILE A 364 -13.78 -3.24 -14.43
C ILE A 364 -13.18 -1.86 -14.16
N GLU A 365 -12.43 -1.30 -15.10
CA GLU A 365 -11.81 0.00 -14.89
C GLU A 365 -12.81 1.16 -14.87
N LEU A 366 -13.87 1.11 -15.69
CA LEU A 366 -14.96 2.10 -15.61
C LEU A 366 -15.68 2.07 -14.24
N TYR A 367 -15.90 0.88 -13.67
CA TYR A 367 -16.48 0.76 -12.33
C TYR A 367 -15.49 1.16 -11.22
N ASN A 368 -14.19 0.92 -11.38
CA ASN A 368 -13.16 1.43 -10.48
C ASN A 368 -13.16 2.96 -10.41
N ILE A 369 -13.37 3.63 -11.55
CA ILE A 369 -13.53 5.09 -11.62
C ILE A 369 -14.79 5.54 -10.85
N LYS A 370 -15.92 4.84 -11.03
CA LYS A 370 -17.16 5.13 -10.30
C LYS A 370 -17.13 4.76 -8.82
N GLY A 371 -16.13 3.98 -8.37
CA GLY A 371 -16.08 3.46 -7.00
C GLY A 371 -17.11 2.36 -6.73
N ASP A 372 -17.59 1.67 -7.76
CA ASP A 372 -18.63 0.65 -7.66
C ASP A 372 -18.01 -0.76 -7.54
N PHE A 373 -17.64 -1.11 -6.31
CA PHE A 373 -16.93 -2.36 -6.03
C PHE A 373 -17.78 -3.63 -6.24
N ILE A 374 -19.10 -3.51 -6.13
CA ILE A 374 -20.03 -4.62 -6.36
C ILE A 374 -19.93 -5.04 -7.82
N ASN A 375 -19.94 -4.07 -8.73
CA ASN A 375 -19.78 -4.35 -10.14
C ASN A 375 -18.34 -4.74 -10.52
N VAL A 376 -17.31 -4.15 -9.90
CA VAL A 376 -15.92 -4.61 -10.11
C VAL A 376 -15.79 -6.12 -9.84
N GLU A 377 -16.29 -6.59 -8.71
CA GLU A 377 -16.31 -8.00 -8.34
C GLU A 377 -17.11 -8.85 -9.34
N LYS A 378 -18.30 -8.38 -9.72
CA LYS A 378 -19.16 -9.05 -10.69
C LYS A 378 -18.43 -9.30 -12.02
N TYR A 379 -17.68 -8.32 -12.53
CA TYR A 379 -16.94 -8.48 -13.79
C TYR A 379 -15.64 -9.28 -13.64
N PHE A 380 -14.98 -9.24 -12.48
CA PHE A 380 -13.89 -10.19 -12.17
C PHE A 380 -14.38 -11.65 -12.18
N ASN A 381 -15.59 -11.91 -11.65
CA ASN A 381 -16.22 -13.24 -11.74
C ASN A 381 -16.44 -13.68 -13.20
N LYS A 382 -16.76 -12.76 -14.11
CA LYS A 382 -16.89 -13.06 -15.54
C LYS A 382 -15.53 -13.39 -16.19
N ILE A 383 -14.44 -12.69 -15.83
CA ILE A 383 -13.08 -13.07 -16.27
C ILE A 383 -12.79 -14.51 -15.88
N PHE A 384 -13.10 -14.91 -14.64
CA PHE A 384 -12.88 -16.27 -14.15
C PHE A 384 -13.57 -17.37 -14.99
N LEU A 385 -14.74 -17.08 -15.58
CA LEU A 385 -15.46 -18.00 -16.45
C LEU A 385 -14.79 -18.16 -17.84
N ILE A 386 -14.01 -17.17 -18.28
CA ILE A 386 -13.44 -17.09 -19.64
C ILE A 386 -11.96 -17.46 -19.65
N GLU A 387 -11.16 -16.89 -18.74
CA GLU A 387 -9.72 -17.07 -18.71
C GLU A 387 -9.15 -17.01 -17.29
N ARG A 388 -8.15 -17.85 -17.06
CA ARG A 388 -7.39 -17.94 -15.82
C ARG A 388 -6.04 -17.27 -15.99
N ASN A 389 -6.01 -15.94 -15.93
CA ASN A 389 -4.77 -15.16 -15.88
C ASN A 389 -4.27 -15.06 -14.43
N GLU A 390 -3.02 -15.41 -14.18
CA GLU A 390 -2.45 -15.49 -12.82
C GLU A 390 -2.46 -14.16 -12.07
N LYS A 391 -2.24 -13.02 -12.74
CA LYS A 391 -2.26 -11.70 -12.10
C LYS A 391 -3.68 -11.28 -11.71
N ASP A 392 -4.63 -11.49 -12.61
CA ASP A 392 -6.04 -11.19 -12.37
C ASP A 392 -6.61 -12.10 -11.26
N LEU A 393 -6.23 -13.39 -11.26
CA LEU A 393 -6.58 -14.35 -10.20
C LEU A 393 -5.96 -13.97 -8.85
N LEU A 394 -4.71 -13.52 -8.83
CA LEU A 394 -4.04 -13.09 -7.60
C LEU A 394 -4.73 -11.85 -7.00
N GLU A 395 -5.10 -10.88 -7.83
CA GLU A 395 -5.85 -9.69 -7.39
C GLU A 395 -7.21 -10.09 -6.80
N TYR A 396 -7.93 -11.00 -7.49
CA TYR A 396 -9.20 -11.50 -7.01
C TYR A 396 -9.07 -12.28 -5.68
N ALA A 397 -8.05 -13.13 -5.55
CA ALA A 397 -7.77 -13.84 -4.29
C ALA A 397 -7.46 -12.88 -3.14
N ASN A 398 -6.66 -11.83 -3.39
CA ASN A 398 -6.33 -10.81 -2.41
C ASN A 398 -7.57 -10.00 -1.97
N MET A 399 -8.47 -9.66 -2.91
CA MET A 399 -9.75 -9.01 -2.59
C MET A 399 -10.62 -9.88 -1.69
N ASN A 400 -10.76 -11.18 -2.02
CA ASN A 400 -11.53 -12.12 -1.21
C ASN A 400 -10.92 -12.29 0.18
N LYS A 401 -9.59 -12.44 0.28
CA LYS A 401 -8.88 -12.46 1.56
C LYS A 401 -9.17 -11.20 2.38
N TYR A 402 -9.14 -10.02 1.75
CA TYR A 402 -9.43 -8.73 2.40
C TYR A 402 -10.87 -8.62 2.93
N LYS A 403 -11.83 -9.23 2.23
CA LYS A 403 -13.23 -9.33 2.67
C LYS A 403 -13.48 -10.41 3.72
N ALA A 404 -12.44 -11.15 4.11
CA ALA A 404 -12.53 -12.36 4.94
C ALA A 404 -13.28 -13.54 4.28
N GLU A 405 -13.40 -13.55 2.95
CA GLU A 405 -13.89 -14.68 2.15
C GLU A 405 -12.77 -15.72 1.93
N PHE A 406 -12.24 -16.25 3.03
CA PHE A 406 -11.02 -17.06 3.07
C PHE A 406 -11.12 -18.35 2.26
N LYS A 407 -12.32 -18.94 2.13
CA LYS A 407 -12.53 -20.17 1.35
C LYS A 407 -12.37 -19.95 -0.15
N ILE A 408 -12.87 -18.83 -0.66
CA ILE A 408 -12.70 -18.45 -2.06
C ILE A 408 -11.24 -18.08 -2.31
N ALA A 409 -10.64 -17.29 -1.41
CA ALA A 409 -9.23 -16.91 -1.49
C ALA A 409 -8.30 -18.14 -1.49
N GLU A 410 -8.49 -19.10 -0.57
CA GLU A 410 -7.68 -20.33 -0.49
C GLU A 410 -7.75 -21.12 -1.80
N LYS A 411 -8.95 -21.33 -2.32
CA LYS A 411 -9.16 -22.09 -3.57
C LYS A 411 -8.39 -21.46 -4.72
N ILE A 412 -8.47 -20.14 -4.87
CA ILE A 412 -7.81 -19.42 -5.96
C ILE A 412 -6.28 -19.43 -5.79
N TYR A 413 -5.76 -19.20 -4.57
CA TYR A 413 -4.31 -19.26 -4.34
C TYR A 413 -3.74 -20.65 -4.65
N LEU A 414 -4.41 -21.73 -4.24
CA LEU A 414 -3.98 -23.09 -4.54
C LEU A 414 -4.00 -23.39 -6.03
N GLU A 415 -5.03 -22.91 -6.73
CA GLU A 415 -5.12 -23.03 -8.18
C GLU A 415 -3.94 -22.34 -8.88
N ILE A 416 -3.64 -21.08 -8.52
CA ILE A 416 -2.50 -20.33 -9.05
C ILE A 416 -1.19 -21.09 -8.79
N ILE A 417 -0.98 -21.59 -7.58
CA ILE A 417 0.23 -22.33 -7.19
C ILE A 417 0.45 -23.57 -8.07
N THR A 418 -0.64 -24.24 -8.47
CA THR A 418 -0.57 -25.42 -9.34
C THR A 418 -0.34 -25.09 -10.81
N SER A 419 -0.81 -23.94 -11.28
CA SER A 419 -0.70 -23.56 -12.70
C SER A 419 0.54 -22.71 -13.02
N THR A 420 1.03 -21.92 -12.07
CA THR A 420 2.09 -20.93 -12.33
C THR A 420 3.49 -21.51 -12.43
N LYS A 421 4.26 -20.93 -13.36
CA LYS A 421 5.72 -21.11 -13.47
C LYS A 421 6.51 -19.94 -12.87
N ASP A 422 5.83 -18.89 -12.41
CA ASP A 422 6.46 -17.71 -11.81
C ASP A 422 6.66 -17.93 -10.30
N ASP A 423 7.93 -18.09 -9.91
CA ASP A 423 8.33 -18.30 -8.52
C ASP A 423 7.91 -17.14 -7.60
N LEU A 424 7.81 -15.90 -8.10
CA LEU A 424 7.36 -14.75 -7.32
C LEU A 424 5.87 -14.85 -7.02
N ILE A 425 5.05 -15.10 -8.05
CA ILE A 425 3.59 -15.28 -7.88
C ILE A 425 3.32 -16.45 -6.93
N LYS A 426 4.05 -17.56 -7.09
CA LYS A 426 3.96 -18.73 -6.21
C LYS A 426 4.34 -18.40 -4.78
N ALA A 427 5.43 -17.67 -4.55
CA ALA A 427 5.86 -17.23 -3.23
C ALA A 427 4.83 -16.33 -2.55
N ILE A 428 4.21 -15.40 -3.29
CA ILE A 428 3.15 -14.51 -2.80
C ILE A 428 1.91 -15.32 -2.37
N CYS A 429 1.44 -16.25 -3.21
CA CYS A 429 0.28 -17.08 -2.91
C CYS A 429 0.52 -17.95 -1.66
N LEU A 430 1.68 -18.59 -1.56
CA LEU A 430 2.06 -19.40 -0.40
C LEU A 430 2.18 -18.56 0.88
N ASN A 431 2.75 -17.35 0.81
CA ASN A 431 2.79 -16.45 1.96
C ASN A 431 1.37 -16.07 2.40
N ASN A 432 0.51 -15.72 1.46
CA ASN A 432 -0.87 -15.34 1.74
C ASN A 432 -1.66 -16.47 2.39
N LEU A 433 -1.56 -17.69 1.88
CA LEU A 433 -2.14 -18.90 2.49
C LEU A 433 -1.60 -19.14 3.89
N GLY A 434 -0.28 -19.03 4.08
CA GLY A 434 0.36 -19.19 5.38
C GLY A 434 -0.17 -18.21 6.44
N THR A 435 -0.35 -16.95 6.07
CA THR A 435 -0.87 -15.93 7.01
C THR A 435 -2.36 -16.08 7.37
N MET A 436 -3.12 -16.89 6.62
CA MET A 436 -4.54 -17.16 6.91
C MET A 436 -4.75 -18.06 8.14
N ALA A 437 -3.71 -18.63 8.74
CA ALA A 437 -3.83 -19.31 10.03
C ALA A 437 -4.25 -18.37 11.18
N ASN A 438 -4.00 -17.06 11.07
CA ASN A 438 -4.42 -16.11 12.11
C ASN A 438 -5.95 -15.99 12.23
N SER A 439 -6.72 -16.29 11.18
CA SER A 439 -8.19 -16.33 11.22
C SER A 439 -8.73 -17.70 11.64
N SER A 440 -7.87 -18.63 12.08
CA SER A 440 -8.24 -20.01 12.44
C SER A 440 -8.89 -20.82 11.29
N TYR A 441 -8.72 -20.37 10.05
CA TYR A 441 -9.29 -20.99 8.84
C TYR A 441 -8.40 -22.12 8.30
N ILE A 442 -7.07 -21.98 8.38
CA ILE A 442 -6.08 -23.00 8.02
C ILE A 442 -5.37 -23.48 9.29
N SER A 443 -5.12 -24.78 9.42
CA SER A 443 -4.38 -25.32 10.57
C SER A 443 -2.94 -24.78 10.60
N TYR A 444 -2.37 -24.67 11.80
CA TYR A 444 -1.00 -24.17 11.95
C TYR A 444 0.02 -25.05 11.21
N GLU A 445 -0.18 -26.37 11.16
CA GLU A 445 0.69 -27.30 10.41
C GLU A 445 0.70 -26.98 8.91
N LYS A 446 -0.49 -26.81 8.33
CA LYS A 446 -0.67 -26.52 6.90
C LYS A 446 -0.12 -25.13 6.57
N ALA A 447 -0.36 -24.14 7.43
CA ALA A 447 0.19 -22.79 7.28
C ALA A 447 1.72 -22.77 7.39
N LEU A 448 2.31 -23.54 8.30
CA LEU A 448 3.76 -23.65 8.43
C LEU A 448 4.41 -24.24 7.19
N GLN A 449 3.78 -25.22 6.56
CA GLN A 449 4.25 -25.76 5.29
C GLN A 449 4.25 -24.68 4.19
N TYR A 450 3.16 -23.93 4.05
CA TYR A 450 3.08 -22.84 3.06
C TYR A 450 4.11 -21.73 3.30
N LEU A 451 4.30 -21.30 4.56
CA LEU A 451 5.30 -20.28 4.88
C LEU A 451 6.73 -20.78 4.63
N LYS A 452 7.00 -22.06 4.90
CA LYS A 452 8.28 -22.72 4.64
C LYS A 452 8.63 -22.72 3.17
N ASP A 453 7.66 -23.09 2.34
CA ASP A 453 7.83 -23.11 0.89
C ASP A 453 7.98 -21.67 0.34
N SER A 454 7.18 -20.73 0.84
CA SER A 454 7.24 -19.32 0.46
C SER A 454 8.59 -18.65 0.76
N TYR A 455 9.10 -18.74 2.00
CA TYR A 455 10.39 -18.09 2.31
C TYR A 455 11.55 -18.78 1.58
N SER A 456 11.42 -20.08 1.24
CA SER A 456 12.44 -20.78 0.46
C SER A 456 12.51 -20.24 -0.97
N LEU A 457 11.37 -19.95 -1.59
CA LEU A 457 11.30 -19.26 -2.88
C LEU A 457 11.86 -17.84 -2.81
N TYR A 458 11.44 -17.03 -1.82
CA TYR A 458 11.99 -15.67 -1.65
C TYR A 458 13.51 -15.67 -1.43
N LYS A 459 14.04 -16.66 -0.69
CA LYS A 459 15.49 -16.82 -0.51
C LYS A 459 16.21 -17.08 -1.83
N ASN A 460 15.62 -17.89 -2.72
CA ASN A 460 16.19 -18.16 -4.04
C ASN A 460 16.11 -16.93 -4.96
N LEU A 461 14.96 -16.25 -4.98
CA LEU A 461 14.77 -14.99 -5.72
C LEU A 461 15.77 -13.92 -5.28
N TYR A 462 16.00 -13.79 -3.96
CA TYR A 462 17.01 -12.90 -3.41
C TYR A 462 18.42 -13.30 -3.84
N LYS A 463 18.80 -14.58 -3.74
CA LYS A 463 20.13 -15.04 -4.19
C LYS A 463 20.41 -14.73 -5.66
N ASN A 464 19.38 -14.80 -6.51
CA ASN A 464 19.54 -14.60 -7.95
C ASN A 464 19.59 -13.13 -8.36
N SER A 465 18.88 -12.24 -7.66
CA SER A 465 18.73 -10.83 -8.04
C SER A 465 19.47 -9.85 -7.15
N SER A 466 19.82 -10.24 -5.91
CA SER A 466 20.24 -9.36 -4.83
C SER A 466 19.27 -8.20 -4.56
N SER A 467 17.98 -8.37 -4.89
CA SER A 467 16.94 -7.35 -4.71
C SER A 467 16.56 -7.18 -3.25
N GLU A 468 16.59 -5.94 -2.75
CA GLU A 468 16.15 -5.56 -1.41
C GLU A 468 14.73 -6.06 -1.10
N ASN A 469 13.80 -5.92 -2.04
CA ASN A 469 12.40 -6.33 -1.85
C ASN A 469 12.28 -7.83 -1.54
N PHE A 470 13.08 -8.66 -2.21
CA PHE A 470 13.05 -10.11 -1.95
C PHE A 470 13.71 -10.47 -0.63
N LEU A 471 14.71 -9.72 -0.18
CA LEU A 471 15.27 -9.87 1.16
C LEU A 471 14.23 -9.54 2.24
N VAL A 472 13.49 -8.44 2.05
CA VAL A 472 12.41 -8.01 2.95
C VAL A 472 11.33 -9.10 3.03
N PHE A 473 10.83 -9.57 1.89
CA PHE A 473 9.82 -10.64 1.87
C PHE A 473 10.33 -11.96 2.47
N TYR A 474 11.59 -12.32 2.21
CA TYR A 474 12.21 -13.49 2.83
C TYR A 474 12.18 -13.40 4.36
N ILE A 475 12.63 -12.28 4.92
CA ILE A 475 12.72 -12.11 6.38
C ILE A 475 11.32 -12.02 7.00
N GLU A 476 10.39 -11.28 6.38
CA GLU A 476 9.00 -11.14 6.85
C GLU A 476 8.29 -12.50 6.89
N THR A 477 8.35 -13.28 5.80
CA THR A 477 7.76 -14.63 5.74
C THR A 477 8.43 -15.60 6.71
N LYS A 478 9.75 -15.51 6.89
CA LYS A 478 10.47 -16.34 7.87
C LYS A 478 10.08 -16.00 9.30
N ALA A 479 9.92 -14.71 9.63
CA ALA A 479 9.47 -14.28 10.94
C ALA A 479 8.03 -14.78 11.20
N ASN A 480 7.12 -14.68 10.21
CA ASN A 480 5.80 -15.29 10.30
C ASN A 480 5.88 -16.81 10.58
N PHE A 481 6.71 -17.56 9.85
CA PHE A 481 6.92 -18.99 10.11
C PHE A 481 7.32 -19.27 11.56
N LEU A 482 8.27 -18.50 12.11
CA LEU A 482 8.72 -18.64 13.50
C LEU A 482 7.57 -18.39 14.48
N LEU A 483 6.78 -17.34 14.27
CA LEU A 483 5.64 -16.99 15.13
C LEU A 483 4.54 -18.06 15.10
N PHE A 484 4.23 -18.61 13.93
CA PHE A 484 3.26 -19.70 13.83
C PHE A 484 3.78 -21.00 14.45
N ASN A 485 5.09 -21.28 14.33
CA ASN A 485 5.71 -22.45 14.92
C ASN A 485 5.75 -22.36 16.45
N MET A 486 5.89 -21.15 16.99
CA MET A 486 5.74 -20.88 18.42
C MET A 486 4.36 -21.28 18.92
N LYS A 487 3.29 -20.85 18.24
CA LYS A 487 1.91 -21.18 18.63
C LYS A 487 1.65 -22.69 18.67
N LEU A 488 2.31 -23.45 17.79
CA LEU A 488 2.18 -24.91 17.72
C LEU A 488 3.05 -25.65 18.75
N LYS A 489 4.30 -25.22 18.97
CA LYS A 489 5.27 -25.93 19.84
C LYS A 489 5.40 -25.36 21.25
N LEU A 490 4.75 -24.22 21.54
CA LEU A 490 4.81 -23.49 22.82
C LEU A 490 6.23 -23.13 23.30
N ASN A 491 7.20 -23.02 22.38
CA ASN A 491 8.61 -22.71 22.70
C ASN A 491 8.93 -21.24 22.44
N HIS A 492 8.48 -20.35 23.32
CA HIS A 492 8.63 -18.90 23.18
C HIS A 492 10.08 -18.41 23.30
N ILE A 493 10.90 -18.98 24.19
CA ILE A 493 12.31 -18.56 24.40
C ILE A 493 13.14 -18.77 23.14
N HIS A 494 13.04 -19.95 22.52
CA HIS A 494 13.77 -20.24 21.29
C HIS A 494 13.39 -19.27 20.16
N ILE A 495 12.10 -18.91 20.08
CA ILE A 495 11.58 -18.05 19.03
C ILE A 495 12.02 -16.59 19.23
N ILE A 496 12.03 -16.09 20.47
CA ILE A 496 12.62 -14.77 20.78
C ILE A 496 14.08 -14.72 20.33
N ASN A 497 14.86 -15.77 20.59
CA ASN A 497 16.27 -15.84 20.17
C ASN A 497 16.41 -15.83 18.63
N GLU A 498 15.57 -16.57 17.91
CA GLU A 498 15.59 -16.58 16.44
C GLU A 498 15.14 -15.24 15.83
N LEU A 499 14.13 -14.59 16.40
CA LEU A 499 13.71 -13.24 15.99
C LEU A 499 14.80 -12.20 16.26
N SER A 500 15.48 -12.29 17.41
CA SER A 500 16.60 -11.41 17.76
C SER A 500 17.77 -11.55 16.77
N LYS A 501 18.07 -12.78 16.33
CA LYS A 501 19.07 -13.01 15.26
C LYS A 501 18.66 -12.40 13.92
N LEU A 502 17.37 -12.37 13.59
CA LEU A 502 16.90 -11.68 12.39
C LEU A 502 17.04 -10.17 12.53
N LEU A 503 16.72 -9.62 13.71
CA LEU A 503 16.87 -8.20 14.00
C LEU A 503 18.33 -7.73 13.89
N GLN A 504 19.28 -8.46 14.49
CA GLN A 504 20.71 -8.17 14.37
C GLN A 504 21.20 -8.14 12.92
N LYS A 505 20.65 -8.98 12.05
CA LYS A 505 20.97 -8.96 10.62
C LYS A 505 20.42 -7.73 9.92
N LEU A 506 19.26 -7.21 10.34
CA LEU A 506 18.67 -5.99 9.80
C LEU A 506 19.38 -4.73 10.29
N GLU A 507 20.00 -4.76 11.48
CA GLU A 507 20.82 -3.65 12.00
C GLU A 507 22.08 -3.39 11.17
N LEU A 508 22.57 -4.42 10.47
CA LEU A 508 23.70 -4.31 9.54
C LEU A 508 23.31 -3.72 8.17
N LEU A 509 22.03 -3.45 7.93
CA LEU A 509 21.49 -2.93 6.67
C LEU A 509 21.12 -1.44 6.81
N ASP A 510 20.87 -0.78 5.66
CA ASP A 510 20.63 0.67 5.59
C ASP A 510 19.43 1.11 6.46
N ASN A 511 19.71 1.96 7.46
CA ASN A 511 18.70 2.48 8.39
C ASN A 511 17.74 3.51 7.76
N LEU A 512 17.99 3.95 6.54
CA LEU A 512 17.15 4.93 5.84
C LEU A 512 16.06 4.29 4.96
N SER A 513 16.10 2.96 4.74
CA SER A 513 15.06 2.26 3.98
C SER A 513 13.77 2.16 4.77
N GLU A 514 12.67 2.64 4.17
CA GLU A 514 11.31 2.54 4.71
C GLU A 514 10.89 1.07 4.94
N ASP A 515 11.31 0.16 4.04
CA ASP A 515 10.96 -1.26 4.12
C ASP A 515 11.75 -1.98 5.22
N PHE A 516 13.01 -1.60 5.45
CA PHE A 516 13.77 -2.12 6.60
C PHE A 516 13.27 -1.58 7.93
N LEU A 517 12.89 -0.30 8.01
CA LEU A 517 12.24 0.26 9.20
C LEU A 517 10.92 -0.46 9.52
N ARG A 518 10.09 -0.71 8.51
CA ARG A 518 8.86 -1.51 8.62
C ARG A 518 9.15 -2.92 9.17
N LEU A 519 10.18 -3.57 8.67
CA LEU A 519 10.54 -4.91 9.06
C LEU A 519 11.14 -4.98 10.47
N LYS A 520 11.97 -4.01 10.86
CA LYS A 520 12.46 -3.85 12.23
C LYS A 520 11.31 -3.66 13.21
N PHE A 521 10.38 -2.76 12.89
CA PHE A 521 9.16 -2.57 13.68
C PHE A 521 8.41 -3.89 13.84
N PHE A 522 8.17 -4.61 12.74
CA PHE A 522 7.45 -5.88 12.76
C PHE A 522 8.11 -6.91 13.69
N ILE A 523 9.44 -7.06 13.66
CA ILE A 523 10.15 -8.01 14.51
C ILE A 523 10.14 -7.57 15.97
N LEU A 524 10.53 -6.33 16.26
CA LEU A 524 10.56 -5.78 17.62
C LEU A 524 9.17 -5.85 18.29
N ASN A 525 8.13 -5.48 17.56
CA ASN A 525 6.77 -5.50 18.07
C ASN A 525 6.31 -6.92 18.37
N ASN A 526 6.66 -7.91 17.54
CA ASN A 526 6.34 -9.30 17.83
C ASN A 526 7.15 -9.85 19.03
N ILE A 527 8.41 -9.46 19.19
CA ILE A 527 9.19 -9.79 20.40
C ILE A 527 8.44 -9.25 21.63
N LEU A 528 8.06 -7.96 21.62
CA LEU A 528 7.30 -7.35 22.71
C LEU A 528 5.98 -8.09 23.00
N THR A 529 5.21 -8.43 21.95
CA THR A 529 3.98 -9.22 22.10
C THR A 529 4.23 -10.56 22.80
N ILE A 530 5.28 -11.29 22.43
CA ILE A 530 5.58 -12.60 23.04
C ILE A 530 5.89 -12.44 24.54
N TYR A 531 6.67 -11.42 24.89
CA TYR A 531 6.97 -11.13 26.30
C TYR A 531 5.72 -10.80 27.11
N ILE A 532 4.79 -10.04 26.51
CA ILE A 532 3.51 -9.67 27.14
C ILE A 532 2.61 -10.90 27.29
N ASP A 533 2.39 -11.65 26.21
CA ASP A 533 1.43 -12.77 26.17
C ASP A 533 1.84 -13.94 27.07
N TYR A 534 3.14 -14.12 27.32
CA TYR A 534 3.69 -15.21 28.15
C TYR A 534 4.23 -14.73 29.51
N GLU A 535 3.96 -13.47 29.90
CA GLU A 535 4.33 -12.88 31.19
C GLU A 535 5.82 -13.05 31.58
N ILE A 536 6.74 -12.99 30.60
CA ILE A 536 8.19 -13.20 30.80
C ILE A 536 8.84 -11.90 31.29
N MET A 537 8.44 -11.41 32.46
CA MET A 537 8.86 -10.09 32.96
C MET A 537 10.26 -10.05 33.58
N ASP A 538 10.99 -11.17 33.60
CA ASP A 538 12.31 -11.29 34.24
C ASP A 538 13.40 -10.40 33.61
N ASN A 539 13.20 -9.92 32.37
CA ASN A 539 14.17 -9.08 31.65
C ASN A 539 13.63 -7.68 31.31
N MET A 540 13.22 -6.95 32.36
CA MET A 540 12.69 -5.58 32.24
C MET A 540 13.62 -4.59 31.52
N ARG A 541 14.95 -4.80 31.59
CA ARG A 541 15.91 -3.95 30.90
C ARG A 541 15.82 -4.11 29.39
N TYR A 542 15.83 -5.35 28.91
CA TYR A 542 15.70 -5.65 27.49
C TYR A 542 14.35 -5.17 26.93
N LEU A 543 13.26 -5.34 27.68
CA LEU A 543 11.94 -4.86 27.24
C LEU A 543 11.87 -3.33 27.10
N LYS A 544 12.54 -2.59 27.99
CA LYS A 544 12.66 -1.14 27.85
C LYS A 544 13.46 -0.73 26.61
N GLU A 545 14.52 -1.46 26.29
CA GLU A 545 15.30 -1.25 25.06
C GLU A 545 14.45 -1.52 23.80
N VAL A 546 13.69 -2.62 23.77
CA VAL A 546 12.75 -2.93 22.67
C VAL A 546 11.68 -1.84 22.50
N ILE A 547 11.09 -1.35 23.60
CA ILE A 547 10.11 -0.26 23.55
C ILE A 547 10.73 1.03 23.05
N PHE A 548 11.95 1.36 23.50
CA PHE A 548 12.68 2.54 23.03
C PHE A 548 12.94 2.48 21.52
N ASP A 549 13.41 1.36 21.00
CA ASP A 549 13.64 1.18 19.56
C ASP A 549 12.34 1.29 18.75
N LEU A 550 11.25 0.71 19.27
CA LEU A 550 9.92 0.84 18.66
C LEU A 550 9.45 2.31 18.65
N GLU A 551 9.66 3.04 19.74
CA GLU A 551 9.31 4.45 19.86
C GLU A 551 10.05 5.30 18.83
N GLN A 552 11.36 5.06 18.63
CA GLN A 552 12.14 5.74 17.59
C GLN A 552 11.57 5.48 16.19
N ILE A 553 11.21 4.22 15.87
CA ILE A 553 10.62 3.89 14.56
C ILE A 553 9.23 4.52 14.39
N VAL A 554 8.40 4.48 15.43
CA VAL A 554 7.07 5.12 15.42
C VAL A 554 7.20 6.62 15.23
N GLN A 555 8.17 7.26 15.88
CA GLN A 555 8.45 8.68 15.70
C GLN A 555 8.83 9.00 14.24
N VAL A 556 9.68 8.17 13.61
CA VAL A 556 9.98 8.29 12.18
C VAL A 556 8.73 8.13 11.30
N PHE A 557 7.83 7.21 11.63
CA PHE A 557 6.55 7.06 10.91
C PHE A 557 5.63 8.27 11.09
N ILE A 558 5.63 8.89 12.27
CA ILE A 558 4.83 10.08 12.57
C ILE A 558 5.41 11.30 11.84
N GLU A 559 6.71 11.57 11.97
CA GLU A 559 7.42 12.70 11.34
C GLU A 559 7.32 12.67 9.81
N ASN A 560 7.43 11.49 9.21
CA ASN A 560 7.26 11.31 7.76
C ASN A 560 5.79 11.21 7.32
N LYS A 561 4.83 11.42 8.23
CA LYS A 561 3.38 11.37 7.97
C LYS A 561 2.93 10.02 7.39
N LEU A 562 3.68 8.96 7.65
CA LEU A 562 3.42 7.62 7.14
C LEU A 562 2.20 6.99 7.82
N HIS A 563 1.91 7.36 9.08
CA HIS A 563 0.71 6.94 9.83
C HIS A 563 -0.62 7.17 9.08
N LEU A 564 -0.63 8.10 8.12
CA LEU A 564 -1.75 8.39 7.24
C LEU A 564 -2.01 7.33 6.18
N GLN A 565 -1.06 6.41 6.00
CA GLN A 565 -1.23 5.23 5.18
C GLN A 565 -1.70 4.08 6.06
N LYS A 566 -2.76 3.38 5.62
CA LYS A 566 -3.37 2.26 6.34
C LYS A 566 -2.34 1.26 6.89
N LYS A 567 -1.36 0.86 6.06
CA LYS A 567 -0.32 -0.10 6.46
C LYS A 567 0.51 0.33 7.67
N TYR A 568 0.78 1.63 7.85
CA TYR A 568 1.55 2.15 8.99
C TYR A 568 0.66 2.52 10.17
N ALA A 569 -0.57 2.96 9.92
CA ALA A 569 -1.58 3.08 10.96
C ALA A 569 -1.75 1.75 11.73
N ASP A 570 -1.64 0.62 11.04
CA ASP A 570 -1.79 -0.71 11.62
C ASP A 570 -0.67 -0.98 12.62
N TYR A 571 0.57 -0.70 12.20
CA TYR A 571 1.76 -0.85 13.02
C TYR A 571 1.72 0.07 14.24
N ILE A 572 1.44 1.35 14.07
CA ILE A 572 1.42 2.31 15.20
C ILE A 572 0.29 1.98 16.18
N SER A 573 -0.90 1.60 15.69
CA SER A 573 -1.98 1.12 16.55
C SER A 573 -1.57 -0.12 17.35
N LEU A 574 -0.86 -1.05 16.71
CA LEU A 574 -0.34 -2.26 17.37
C LEU A 574 0.73 -1.94 18.42
N TYR A 575 1.63 -0.99 18.14
CA TYR A 575 2.60 -0.48 19.11
C TYR A 575 1.92 0.08 20.35
N TYR A 576 0.96 0.99 20.17
CA TYR A 576 0.23 1.57 21.28
C TYR A 576 -0.56 0.51 22.05
N TYR A 577 -1.19 -0.45 21.37
CA TYR A 577 -1.86 -1.56 22.03
C TYR A 577 -0.89 -2.36 22.91
N ASN A 578 0.27 -2.75 22.37
CA ASN A 578 1.26 -3.52 23.09
C ASN A 578 1.91 -2.74 24.25
N CYS A 579 2.17 -1.45 24.09
CA CYS A 579 2.63 -0.59 25.18
C CYS A 579 1.57 -0.50 26.30
N GLY A 580 0.29 -0.40 25.92
CA GLY A 580 -0.83 -0.46 26.86
C GLY A 580 -0.82 -1.74 27.68
N CYS A 581 -0.67 -2.89 27.02
CA CYS A 581 -0.57 -4.19 27.69
C CYS A 581 0.68 -4.30 28.58
N PHE A 582 1.83 -3.82 28.12
CA PHE A 582 3.08 -3.82 28.89
C PHE A 582 2.94 -3.04 30.21
N TYR A 583 2.48 -1.79 30.14
CA TYR A 583 2.23 -0.99 31.34
C TYR A 583 1.12 -1.61 32.21
N GLY A 584 0.12 -2.22 31.59
CA GLY A 584 -0.93 -2.95 32.28
C GLY A 584 -0.41 -4.10 33.13
N ASN A 585 0.48 -4.94 32.57
CA ASN A 585 1.13 -6.03 33.30
C ASN A 585 2.00 -5.51 34.46
N ILE A 586 2.72 -4.40 34.28
CA ILE A 586 3.48 -3.78 35.37
C ILE A 586 2.52 -3.27 36.45
N PHE A 587 1.41 -2.64 36.07
CA PHE A 587 0.40 -2.16 37.02
C PHE A 587 -0.19 -3.29 37.85
N LYS A 588 -0.47 -4.46 37.27
CA LYS A 588 -0.93 -5.65 37.99
C LYS A 588 0.02 -6.07 39.12
N SER A 589 1.33 -5.88 38.94
CA SER A 589 2.35 -6.11 39.98
C SER A 589 2.45 -4.99 41.03
N ASN A 590 1.84 -3.82 40.78
CA ASN A 590 1.92 -2.62 41.62
C ASN A 590 0.64 -1.76 41.53
N ILE A 591 -0.47 -2.32 42.03
CA ILE A 591 -1.86 -1.85 41.85
C ILE A 591 -2.11 -0.40 42.36
N ASN A 592 -1.20 0.17 43.15
CA ASN A 592 -1.31 1.53 43.66
C ASN A 592 -0.61 2.60 42.80
N ASN A 593 0.05 2.21 41.71
CA ASN A 593 0.80 3.16 40.88
C ASN A 593 -0.09 3.82 39.81
N ASN A 594 -0.69 4.96 40.16
CA ASN A 594 -1.55 5.75 39.27
C ASN A 594 -0.84 6.20 37.97
N VAL A 595 0.49 6.40 38.00
CA VAL A 595 1.24 6.81 36.80
C VAL A 595 1.24 5.69 35.76
N ILE A 596 1.52 4.45 36.18
CA ILE A 596 1.57 3.29 35.30
C ILE A 596 0.16 2.93 34.79
N PHE A 597 -0.85 3.04 35.65
CA PHE A 597 -2.26 2.91 35.26
C PHE A 597 -2.64 3.89 34.13
N ASN A 598 -2.31 5.18 34.31
CA ASN A 598 -2.61 6.21 33.31
C ASN A 598 -1.84 5.97 32.01
N LEU A 599 -0.57 5.57 32.07
CA LEU A 599 0.23 5.24 30.88
C LEU A 599 -0.38 4.06 30.10
N SER A 600 -0.87 3.03 30.79
CA SER A 600 -1.55 1.90 30.15
C SER A 600 -2.81 2.35 29.41
N LEU A 601 -3.68 3.12 30.08
CA LEU A 601 -4.92 3.62 29.50
C LEU A 601 -4.68 4.60 28.34
N GLU A 602 -3.70 5.50 28.45
CA GLU A 602 -3.35 6.44 27.40
C GLU A 602 -2.96 5.71 26.11
N ASN A 603 -2.12 4.68 26.23
CA ASN A 603 -1.70 3.85 25.12
C ASN A 603 -2.87 3.08 24.49
N PHE A 604 -3.73 2.44 25.28
CA PHE A 604 -4.93 1.78 24.74
C PHE A 604 -5.87 2.77 24.03
N ASN A 605 -6.07 3.95 24.58
CA ASN A 605 -6.90 4.98 23.97
C ASN A 605 -6.30 5.49 22.65
N LYS A 606 -4.98 5.65 22.55
CA LYS A 606 -4.29 5.96 21.28
C LYS A 606 -4.53 4.85 20.25
N ALA A 607 -4.36 3.59 20.64
CA ALA A 607 -4.61 2.45 19.75
C ALA A 607 -6.07 2.40 19.25
N LEU A 608 -7.03 2.60 20.17
CA LEU A 608 -8.47 2.58 19.89
C LEU A 608 -8.88 3.75 18.98
N LYS A 609 -8.34 4.95 19.25
CA LYS A 609 -8.55 6.14 18.42
C LYS A 609 -8.08 5.89 16.99
N MET A 610 -6.87 5.34 16.80
CA MET A 610 -6.38 5.00 15.46
C MET A 610 -7.28 3.98 14.75
N ARG A 611 -7.72 2.93 15.45
CA ARG A 611 -8.59 1.88 14.88
C ARG A 611 -9.97 2.39 14.48
N ASN A 612 -10.56 3.28 15.26
CA ASN A 612 -11.88 3.84 14.97
C ASN A 612 -11.86 4.88 13.84
N ILE A 613 -10.76 5.62 13.69
CA ILE A 613 -10.62 6.68 12.69
C ILE A 613 -10.09 6.09 11.38
N LEU A 614 -8.94 5.41 11.43
CA LEU A 614 -8.15 5.14 10.21
C LEU A 614 -8.60 3.89 9.45
N PHE A 615 -9.48 3.07 10.03
CA PHE A 615 -9.80 1.75 9.51
C PHE A 615 -11.29 1.56 9.25
N PRO A 616 -11.66 0.89 8.14
CA PRO A 616 -13.05 0.54 7.89
C PRO A 616 -13.54 -0.47 8.95
N LYS A 617 -14.86 -0.52 9.17
CA LYS A 617 -15.52 -1.51 10.02
C LYS A 617 -15.60 -2.89 9.35
N ILE A 618 -14.46 -3.40 8.90
CA ILE A 618 -14.30 -4.77 8.43
C ILE A 618 -14.01 -5.70 9.61
N GLN A 619 -14.26 -6.99 9.43
CA GLN A 619 -14.03 -8.05 10.41
C GLN A 619 -12.74 -7.87 11.24
N GLU A 620 -11.58 -7.79 10.59
CA GLU A 620 -10.27 -7.73 11.26
C GLU A 620 -10.14 -6.50 12.19
N ASN A 621 -10.63 -5.34 11.75
CA ASN A 621 -10.55 -4.11 12.54
C ASN A 621 -11.50 -4.17 13.75
N LEU A 622 -12.72 -4.70 13.55
CA LEU A 622 -13.70 -4.85 14.63
C LEU A 622 -13.19 -5.81 15.71
N GLN A 623 -12.55 -6.91 15.33
CA GLN A 623 -11.88 -7.81 16.26
C GLN A 623 -10.78 -7.10 17.06
N PHE A 624 -9.94 -6.31 16.38
CA PHE A 624 -8.89 -5.56 17.06
C PHE A 624 -9.45 -4.54 18.07
N ILE A 625 -10.54 -3.85 17.72
CA ILE A 625 -11.26 -2.93 18.61
C ILE A 625 -11.80 -3.66 19.84
N ILE A 626 -12.39 -4.84 19.66
CA ILE A 626 -12.89 -5.68 20.76
C ILE A 626 -11.73 -6.09 21.67
N LYS A 627 -10.59 -6.51 21.10
CA LYS A 627 -9.37 -6.85 21.84
C LYS A 627 -8.88 -5.68 22.70
N ILE A 628 -8.83 -4.46 22.16
CA ILE A 628 -8.43 -3.26 22.92
C ILE A 628 -9.41 -3.01 24.06
N LYS A 629 -10.72 -3.04 23.80
CA LYS A 629 -11.76 -2.83 24.83
C LYS A 629 -11.66 -3.86 25.96
N LYS A 630 -11.48 -5.13 25.62
CA LYS A 630 -11.24 -6.19 26.62
C LYS A 630 -10.04 -5.83 27.51
N SER A 631 -8.91 -5.44 26.92
CA SER A 631 -7.71 -5.06 27.68
C SER A 631 -7.94 -3.82 28.57
N ILE A 632 -8.64 -2.79 28.09
CA ILE A 632 -9.01 -1.62 28.92
C ILE A 632 -9.89 -2.05 30.10
N GLY A 633 -10.90 -2.89 29.86
CA GLY A 633 -11.78 -3.40 30.91
C GLY A 633 -11.02 -4.17 31.99
N ILE A 634 -10.04 -5.00 31.60
CA ILE A 634 -9.17 -5.73 32.53
C ILE A 634 -8.35 -4.76 33.40
N ILE A 635 -7.78 -3.69 32.82
CA ILE A 635 -6.99 -2.72 33.61
C ILE A 635 -7.86 -1.94 34.59
N TYR A 636 -9.08 -1.57 34.21
CA TYR A 636 -10.02 -0.97 35.16
C TYR A 636 -10.39 -1.94 36.28
N ALA A 637 -10.61 -3.22 35.96
CA ALA A 637 -10.89 -4.26 36.95
C ALA A 637 -9.72 -4.45 37.94
N ASP A 638 -8.50 -4.60 37.43
CA ASP A 638 -7.30 -4.82 38.24
C ASP A 638 -7.00 -3.64 39.19
N SER A 639 -7.52 -2.45 38.89
CA SER A 639 -7.37 -1.27 39.77
C SER A 639 -8.16 -1.36 41.08
N MET A 640 -9.17 -2.24 41.15
CA MET A 640 -10.14 -2.37 42.25
C MET A 640 -10.92 -1.08 42.60
N LYS A 641 -10.86 -0.04 41.74
CA LYS A 641 -11.50 1.27 41.95
C LYS A 641 -12.58 1.58 40.92
N TYR A 642 -12.55 0.91 39.77
CA TYR A 642 -13.32 1.28 38.56
C TYR A 642 -14.14 0.10 38.03
N ASP A 643 -14.72 -0.69 38.92
CA ASP A 643 -15.48 -1.90 38.58
C ASP A 643 -16.68 -1.60 37.66
N LYS A 644 -17.34 -0.45 37.86
CA LYS A 644 -18.49 -0.03 37.03
C LYS A 644 -18.06 0.30 35.61
N GLU A 645 -16.95 1.01 35.46
CA GLU A 645 -16.36 1.37 34.17
C GLU A 645 -15.92 0.11 33.42
N ALA A 646 -15.26 -0.83 34.10
CA ALA A 646 -14.91 -2.13 33.54
C ALA A 646 -16.14 -2.89 33.01
N GLN A 647 -17.22 -2.96 33.80
CA GLN A 647 -18.47 -3.60 33.40
C GLN A 647 -19.11 -2.98 32.14
N ILE A 648 -19.13 -1.64 32.05
CA ILE A 648 -19.66 -0.93 30.87
C ILE A 648 -18.86 -1.31 29.61
N ILE A 649 -17.53 -1.32 29.72
CA ILE A 649 -16.63 -1.62 28.60
C ILE A 649 -16.78 -3.07 28.13
N PHE A 650 -16.87 -4.02 29.06
CA PHE A 650 -17.12 -5.42 28.71
C PHE A 650 -18.47 -5.63 28.04
N LYS A 651 -19.55 -4.97 28.50
CA LYS A 651 -20.87 -5.02 27.84
C LYS A 651 -20.82 -4.47 26.42
N GLU A 652 -20.08 -3.38 26.20
CA GLU A 652 -19.89 -2.83 24.87
C GLU A 652 -19.10 -3.79 23.96
N ALA A 653 -18.08 -4.46 24.48
CA ALA A 653 -17.33 -5.48 23.77
C ALA A 653 -18.20 -6.70 23.40
N LEU A 654 -19.08 -7.15 24.31
CA LEU A 654 -20.05 -8.23 24.05
C LEU A 654 -21.09 -7.84 23.00
N LYS A 655 -21.56 -6.60 22.98
CA LYS A 655 -22.44 -6.11 21.92
C LYS A 655 -21.74 -6.20 20.55
N ASN A 656 -20.52 -5.68 20.46
CA ASN A 656 -19.75 -5.68 19.23
C ASN A 656 -19.45 -7.11 18.72
N ILE A 657 -19.19 -8.07 19.61
CA ILE A 657 -18.92 -9.44 19.20
C ILE A 657 -20.18 -10.17 18.72
N ASN A 658 -21.34 -9.88 19.30
CA ASN A 658 -22.63 -10.40 18.83
C ASN A 658 -22.96 -9.89 17.42
N GLU A 659 -22.69 -8.61 17.13
CA GLU A 659 -22.82 -8.06 15.78
C GLU A 659 -21.89 -8.78 14.79
N LEU A 660 -20.64 -9.06 15.17
CA LEU A 660 -19.70 -9.81 14.32
C LEU A 660 -20.16 -11.24 14.01
N ILE A 661 -20.72 -11.95 14.99
CA ILE A 661 -21.25 -13.31 14.80
C ILE A 661 -22.39 -13.32 13.78
N LEU A 662 -23.25 -12.29 13.79
CA LEU A 662 -24.36 -12.16 12.84
C LEU A 662 -23.87 -11.84 11.43
N ILE A 663 -22.87 -10.96 11.30
CA ILE A 663 -22.34 -10.52 10.00
C ILE A 663 -21.49 -11.64 9.37
N TYR A 664 -20.75 -12.42 10.17
CA TYR A 664 -19.77 -13.41 9.69
C TYR A 664 -20.01 -14.79 10.31
N PRO A 665 -21.11 -15.48 9.97
CA PRO A 665 -21.50 -16.74 10.61
C PRO A 665 -20.50 -17.88 10.40
N ASP A 666 -19.75 -17.89 9.29
CA ASP A 666 -18.72 -18.90 9.00
C ASP A 666 -17.56 -18.86 10.00
N ASN A 667 -17.34 -17.71 10.65
CA ASN A 667 -16.27 -17.50 11.62
C ASN A 667 -16.76 -17.62 13.08
N LYS A 668 -17.99 -18.10 13.29
CA LYS A 668 -18.67 -18.20 14.60
C LYS A 668 -17.80 -18.86 15.69
N LYS A 669 -17.01 -19.87 15.35
CA LYS A 669 -16.09 -20.55 16.27
C LYS A 669 -15.18 -19.56 17.02
N MET A 670 -14.44 -18.75 16.27
CA MET A 670 -13.45 -17.81 16.79
C MET A 670 -14.10 -16.74 17.67
N TYR A 671 -15.25 -16.21 17.24
CA TYR A 671 -15.96 -15.20 18.02
C TYR A 671 -16.57 -15.74 19.31
N LEU A 672 -16.99 -17.01 19.34
CA LEU A 672 -17.48 -17.63 20.57
C LEU A 672 -16.35 -17.77 21.61
N GLU A 673 -15.15 -18.16 21.19
CA GLU A 673 -13.97 -18.22 22.07
C GLU A 673 -13.68 -16.84 22.68
N GLU A 674 -13.62 -15.79 21.85
CA GLU A 674 -13.38 -14.42 22.31
C GLU A 674 -14.54 -13.87 23.15
N LYS A 675 -15.79 -14.25 22.85
CA LYS A 675 -16.98 -13.88 23.63
C LYS A 675 -16.93 -14.49 25.04
N ILE A 676 -16.60 -15.77 25.14
CA ILE A 676 -16.45 -16.45 26.44
C ILE A 676 -15.37 -15.76 27.28
N GLU A 677 -14.25 -15.39 26.68
CA GLU A 677 -13.18 -14.69 27.38
C GLU A 677 -13.61 -13.31 27.93
N ILE A 678 -14.45 -12.57 27.20
CA ILE A 678 -15.01 -11.30 27.69
C ILE A 678 -16.00 -11.54 28.82
N ILE A 679 -16.86 -12.57 28.71
CA ILE A 679 -17.81 -12.92 29.78
C ILE A 679 -17.06 -13.33 31.05
N ILE A 680 -16.01 -14.15 30.92
CA ILE A 680 -15.15 -14.54 32.04
C ILE A 680 -14.56 -13.29 32.71
N SER A 681 -14.06 -12.34 31.92
CA SER A 681 -13.50 -11.08 32.43
C SER A 681 -14.56 -10.22 33.11
N TYR A 682 -15.79 -10.17 32.59
CA TYR A 682 -16.91 -9.46 33.21
C TYR A 682 -17.28 -10.06 34.58
N LEU A 683 -17.41 -11.39 34.63
CA LEU A 683 -17.80 -12.12 35.86
C LEU A 683 -16.75 -12.03 36.97
N SER A 684 -15.47 -11.80 36.65
CA SER A 684 -14.43 -11.59 37.68
C SER A 684 -14.53 -10.25 38.41
N VAL A 685 -15.27 -9.27 37.86
CA VAL A 685 -15.37 -7.92 38.44
C VAL A 685 -16.65 -7.73 39.25
N ASP A 686 -17.73 -8.43 38.89
CA ASP A 686 -19.02 -8.28 39.58
C ASP A 686 -19.16 -9.27 40.74
N LYS A 687 -19.36 -8.76 41.96
CA LYS A 687 -19.70 -9.59 43.13
C LYS A 687 -21.05 -10.27 42.87
N PHE A 688 -21.10 -11.59 43.02
CA PHE A 688 -22.24 -12.44 42.62
C PHE A 688 -23.63 -11.84 42.94
N ASN A 689 -24.38 -11.45 41.89
CA ASN A 689 -25.75 -10.96 41.97
C ASN A 689 -26.66 -11.62 40.89
N LYS A 690 -27.97 -11.33 40.86
CA LYS A 690 -28.93 -11.94 39.91
C LYS A 690 -28.61 -11.68 38.43
N GLN A 691 -27.94 -10.59 38.07
CA GLN A 691 -27.55 -10.32 36.69
C GLN A 691 -26.51 -11.32 36.23
N ASN A 692 -25.44 -11.58 37.01
CA ASN A 692 -24.38 -12.57 36.70
C ASN A 692 -24.89 -13.97 36.30
N LEU A 693 -26.07 -14.37 36.77
CA LEU A 693 -26.68 -15.65 36.39
C LEU A 693 -27.03 -15.70 34.89
N THR A 694 -27.33 -14.55 34.28
CA THR A 694 -27.65 -14.41 32.84
C THR A 694 -26.39 -14.54 32.00
N GLU A 695 -25.36 -13.74 32.28
CA GLU A 695 -24.08 -13.81 31.56
C GLU A 695 -23.40 -15.17 31.76
N PHE A 696 -23.51 -15.77 32.96
CA PHE A 696 -23.03 -17.12 33.19
C PHE A 696 -23.77 -18.16 32.33
N LYS A 697 -25.10 -18.11 32.28
CA LYS A 697 -25.89 -18.98 31.40
C LYS A 697 -25.51 -18.79 29.94
N GLU A 698 -25.33 -17.54 29.51
CA GLU A 698 -24.88 -17.21 28.15
C GLU A 698 -23.49 -17.79 27.85
N ALA A 699 -22.54 -17.74 28.80
CA ALA A 699 -21.23 -18.38 28.65
C ALA A 699 -21.35 -19.90 28.53
N ILE A 700 -22.22 -20.55 29.33
CA ILE A 700 -22.48 -21.99 29.23
C ILE A 700 -23.11 -22.35 27.88
N GLU A 701 -24.08 -21.58 27.39
CA GLU A 701 -24.66 -21.77 26.05
C GLU A 701 -23.61 -21.62 24.95
N CYS A 702 -22.73 -20.61 25.05
CA CYS A 702 -21.62 -20.42 24.12
C CYS A 702 -20.63 -21.60 24.18
N LEU A 703 -20.33 -22.11 25.37
CA LEU A 703 -19.49 -23.28 25.58
C LEU A 703 -20.13 -24.54 25.00
N ASP A 704 -21.43 -24.76 25.18
CA ASP A 704 -22.14 -25.91 24.61
C ASP A 704 -22.11 -25.87 23.07
N ILE A 705 -22.23 -24.69 22.46
CA ILE A 705 -22.02 -24.53 21.01
C ILE A 705 -20.55 -24.81 20.64
N LEU A 706 -19.58 -24.28 21.41
CA LEU A 706 -18.16 -24.47 21.16
C LEU A 706 -17.74 -25.94 21.31
N ASN A 707 -18.35 -26.72 22.20
CA ASN A 707 -18.10 -28.14 22.39
C ASN A 707 -18.26 -28.93 21.08
N ASN A 708 -19.26 -28.57 20.27
CA ASN A 708 -19.53 -29.22 18.99
C ASN A 708 -18.53 -28.80 17.89
N ILE A 709 -17.80 -27.70 18.08
CA ILE A 709 -16.98 -27.05 17.04
C ILE A 709 -15.48 -27.09 17.37
N ASN A 710 -15.10 -27.08 18.66
CA ASN A 710 -13.73 -27.10 19.17
C ASN A 710 -13.64 -27.64 20.62
N PRO A 711 -13.58 -28.97 20.81
CA PRO A 711 -13.57 -29.60 22.13
C PRO A 711 -12.40 -29.18 23.04
N ASN A 712 -11.23 -28.85 22.45
CA ASN A 712 -10.05 -28.44 23.21
C ASN A 712 -10.20 -27.01 23.77
N ALA A 713 -10.67 -26.07 22.95
CA ALA A 713 -10.96 -24.71 23.42
C ALA A 713 -12.14 -24.68 24.40
N TYR A 714 -13.13 -25.58 24.21
CA TYR A 714 -14.18 -25.82 25.19
C TYR A 714 -13.60 -26.20 26.55
N ASN A 715 -12.75 -27.24 26.63
CA ASN A 715 -12.18 -27.69 27.90
C ASN A 715 -11.40 -26.58 28.62
N ILE A 716 -10.57 -25.80 27.90
CA ILE A 716 -9.79 -24.69 28.48
C ILE A 716 -10.73 -23.59 29.01
N SER A 717 -11.66 -23.14 28.17
CA SER A 717 -12.54 -22.02 28.48
C SER A 717 -13.53 -22.39 29.59
N TYR A 718 -13.98 -23.64 29.62
CA TYR A 718 -14.83 -24.18 30.68
C TYR A 718 -14.08 -24.22 32.02
N CYS A 719 -12.84 -24.71 32.04
CA CYS A 719 -12.00 -24.68 33.24
C CYS A 719 -11.77 -23.25 33.74
N ARG A 720 -11.45 -22.30 32.85
CA ARG A 720 -11.23 -20.89 33.23
C ARG A 720 -12.50 -20.24 33.76
N LEU A 721 -13.65 -20.46 33.11
CA LEU A 721 -14.95 -19.96 33.56
C LEU A 721 -15.22 -20.41 35.00
N ILE A 722 -15.00 -21.68 35.31
CA ILE A 722 -15.25 -22.23 36.64
C ILE A 722 -14.22 -21.71 37.66
N LEU A 723 -12.93 -21.72 37.32
CA LEU A 723 -11.85 -21.26 38.20
C LEU A 723 -11.93 -19.77 38.53
N MET A 724 -12.42 -18.93 37.63
CA MET A 724 -12.58 -17.49 37.87
C MET A 724 -13.88 -17.14 38.60
N ILE A 725 -14.84 -18.06 38.64
CA ILE A 725 -16.14 -17.92 39.32
C ILE A 725 -16.09 -18.46 40.75
N LEU A 726 -15.30 -19.50 41.01
CA LEU A 726 -15.17 -20.13 42.33
C LEU A 726 -14.80 -19.12 43.45
N PRO A 727 -13.87 -18.15 43.24
CA PRO A 727 -13.52 -17.15 44.26
C PRO A 727 -14.61 -16.13 44.57
N SER A 728 -15.50 -15.81 43.61
CA SER A 728 -16.55 -14.80 43.78
C SER A 728 -17.82 -15.34 44.47
N LEU A 729 -17.89 -16.65 44.73
CA LEU A 729 -18.96 -17.35 45.45
C LEU A 729 -18.71 -17.42 46.96
N SER A 730 -18.21 -16.34 47.57
CA SER A 730 -17.55 -16.29 48.89
C SER A 730 -18.30 -16.94 50.06
N ASP A 731 -19.61 -17.17 49.99
CA ASP A 731 -20.42 -17.49 51.17
C ASP A 731 -20.97 -18.93 51.23
N ASN A 732 -20.72 -19.79 50.23
CA ASN A 732 -21.24 -21.18 50.27
C ASN A 732 -20.26 -22.23 49.70
N LYS A 733 -19.46 -22.82 50.59
CA LYS A 733 -18.48 -23.88 50.27
C LYS A 733 -19.11 -25.12 49.60
N GLU A 734 -20.35 -25.47 49.95
CA GLU A 734 -21.05 -26.62 49.35
C GLU A 734 -21.39 -26.36 47.87
N TYR A 735 -21.81 -25.13 47.57
CA TYR A 735 -22.08 -24.71 46.20
C TYR A 735 -20.80 -24.61 45.35
N GLN A 736 -19.69 -24.14 45.93
CA GLN A 736 -18.37 -24.14 45.28
C GLN A 736 -17.92 -25.57 44.93
N LEU A 737 -18.04 -26.52 45.87
CA LEU A 737 -17.74 -27.93 45.64
C LEU A 737 -18.62 -28.52 44.53
N LYS A 738 -19.92 -28.21 44.51
CA LYS A 738 -20.85 -28.71 43.49
C LYS A 738 -20.51 -28.18 42.08
N LEU A 739 -20.21 -26.89 41.95
CA LEU A 739 -19.78 -26.31 40.67
C LEU A 739 -18.43 -26.86 40.20
N PHE A 740 -17.50 -27.09 41.13
CA PHE A 740 -16.22 -27.73 40.84
C PHE A 740 -16.39 -29.17 40.32
N GLU A 741 -17.21 -30.00 40.99
CA GLU A 741 -17.48 -31.37 40.54
C GLU A 741 -18.22 -31.39 39.19
N MET A 742 -19.19 -30.50 38.98
CA MET A 742 -19.85 -30.34 37.67
C MET A 742 -18.85 -29.99 36.55
N ALA A 743 -17.82 -29.19 36.86
CA ALA A 743 -16.78 -28.87 35.90
C ALA A 743 -15.89 -30.06 35.58
N LYS A 744 -15.54 -30.84 36.60
CA LYS A 744 -14.79 -32.07 36.45
C LYS A 744 -15.52 -33.10 35.59
N GLU A 745 -16.84 -33.24 35.78
CA GLU A 745 -17.68 -34.17 35.00
C GLU A 745 -17.88 -33.74 33.54
N LYS A 746 -17.93 -32.43 33.26
CA LYS A 746 -18.14 -31.89 31.91
C LYS A 746 -16.88 -31.82 31.04
N ILE A 747 -15.68 -31.98 31.61
CA ILE A 747 -14.43 -32.05 30.83
C ILE A 747 -14.41 -33.35 30.04
N LYS A 748 -14.37 -33.23 28.71
CA LYS A 748 -14.27 -34.40 27.83
C LYS A 748 -12.81 -34.82 27.74
N PHE A 749 -12.54 -36.06 28.10
CA PHE A 749 -11.20 -36.65 28.06
C PHE A 749 -10.96 -37.27 26.69
N ASP A 750 -9.92 -36.80 26.02
CA ASP A 750 -9.23 -37.54 24.98
C ASP A 750 -7.87 -37.97 25.58
N GLU A 751 -7.29 -39.10 25.17
CA GLU A 751 -6.04 -39.68 25.75
C GLU A 751 -4.79 -38.80 25.60
N SER A 752 -4.96 -37.56 25.16
CA SER A 752 -3.93 -36.54 25.07
C SER A 752 -3.34 -36.17 26.44
N ASN A 753 -2.03 -35.96 26.47
CA ASN A 753 -1.26 -35.53 27.64
C ASN A 753 -1.77 -34.19 28.26
N PHE A 754 -2.53 -33.41 27.49
CA PHE A 754 -3.08 -32.12 27.88
C PHE A 754 -4.31 -32.24 28.80
N ALA A 755 -5.22 -33.16 28.51
CA ALA A 755 -6.43 -33.39 29.31
C ALA A 755 -6.06 -33.93 30.72
N ASN A 756 -5.07 -34.82 30.79
CA ASN A 756 -4.55 -35.34 32.06
C ASN A 756 -3.90 -34.23 32.90
N LYS A 757 -3.06 -33.38 32.29
CA LYS A 757 -2.43 -32.25 32.99
C LYS A 757 -3.44 -31.22 33.49
N MET A 758 -4.55 -30.99 32.76
CA MET A 758 -5.64 -30.13 33.22
C MET A 758 -6.37 -30.71 34.42
N ARG A 759 -6.58 -32.03 34.44
CA ARG A 759 -7.18 -32.73 35.59
C ARG A 759 -6.30 -32.60 36.84
N ASP A 760 -5.00 -32.81 36.70
CA ASP A 760 -4.05 -32.67 37.81
C ASP A 760 -4.02 -31.24 38.38
N ASN A 761 -4.07 -30.23 37.50
CA ASN A 761 -4.17 -28.83 37.91
C ASN A 761 -5.49 -28.52 38.65
N LEU A 762 -6.62 -29.05 38.18
CA LEU A 762 -7.91 -28.90 38.88
C LEU A 762 -7.91 -29.61 40.23
N ASP A 763 -7.37 -30.83 40.31
CA ASP A 763 -7.26 -31.58 41.56
C ASP A 763 -6.32 -30.88 42.56
N SER A 764 -5.27 -30.20 42.08
CA SER A 764 -4.41 -29.33 42.89
C SER A 764 -5.18 -28.08 43.40
N PHE A 765 -6.02 -27.47 42.56
CA PHE A 765 -6.86 -26.34 42.95
C PHE A 765 -7.94 -26.72 43.97
N LYS A 766 -8.51 -27.93 43.88
CA LYS A 766 -9.43 -28.48 44.89
C LYS A 766 -8.79 -28.57 46.27
N GLN A 767 -7.50 -28.90 46.34
CA GLN A 767 -6.78 -28.93 47.62
C GLN A 767 -6.62 -27.52 48.22
N VAL A 768 -6.46 -26.49 47.37
CA VAL A 768 -6.41 -25.09 47.80
C VAL A 768 -7.77 -24.59 48.30
N ILE A 769 -8.89 -24.95 47.66
CA ILE A 769 -10.26 -24.57 48.11
C ILE A 769 -10.66 -25.25 49.44
N LYS A 770 -10.14 -26.45 49.70
CA LYS A 770 -10.40 -27.19 50.95
C LYS A 770 -9.65 -26.62 52.16
N PHE A 771 -8.58 -25.86 51.94
CA PHE A 771 -7.89 -25.06 52.95
C PHE A 771 -8.71 -23.79 53.26
#